data_AF-A0A7C9HPH3-F1
#
_entry.id   AF-A0A7C9HPH3-F1
#
_cell.length_a   1.000
_cell.length_b   1.000
_cell.length_c   1.000
_cell.angle_alpha   90.00
_cell.angle_beta   90.00
_cell.angle_gamma   90.00
#
_symmetry.space_group_name_H-M   'P 1'
#
loop_
_entity.id
_entity.type
_entity.pdbx_description
1 polymer ?
#
loop_
_entity_poly.entity_id
_entity_poly.type
_entity_poly.pdbx_seq_one_letter_code
_entity_poly.pdbx_strand_id
1 'polypeptide(L)'
;MSARRTLLPLTLILLLAACQPTPVTPPEPVPTPPPVPSNPPVPSGPSVRTSDLRISELSTSWFSDSAAWVEVYNGTAQPISLKDYALRAYSSQRVAPYNDEFTPRSYPLPDVTVAPGEYLMIGGQGLPSFQNNIRPEAKQIYVHDGDWIPNWYQSGFAELTRAGATVDFIRFGEADAEPLTAAAWTGPNAEAMPAGEERHGRALSRNLTLADTNSAADWTPNLWLTPFGPNNVPQYAADLDLDGLPDTAEAEGARYGALDVYALGARAGVRDLFIELDHMPSQDAATTPRQEALDKVVAAFAARGIAVHFDTGSLFGAKYNLGGGNAVPFKACVDLFPSEAQVAGGCADLYTLKATAQSPLRRNVFHYLLFASSRQADGLAGSSGVAEISGNDLVVSLGGWGLDDLTSNRRNALVNIQASTLMHELGHNLGLRHGGFEDGPNFKPNYLSIMNYAYQLNGLPLNPAAQGAEQHWQYNLSRDARQRFGLFGRCDIDNGPCSSAFRLDYSDGSGAVFNENALNERAGLGRGNFNIDWNLNGVIDDAPVKADVTFDTDNAGRPAPAYTTYLRDHDDWGNLNLSFTRYWGGNNPGVTRLNAPSQEEHAHDDHDDAVPLFDAFQSDRQQASVEPRPTPELLADLRDLR
;
A
#
# COMPACT_ATOMS: atom_id res chain seq x y z
N MET A 1 64.07 14.96 57.77
CA MET A 1 65.15 13.97 57.57
C MET A 1 64.52 12.62 57.29
N SER A 2 64.84 12.05 56.12
CA SER A 2 64.67 10.67 55.67
C SER A 2 63.39 9.89 56.00
N ALA A 3 62.50 9.77 55.01
CA ALA A 3 61.72 8.55 54.82
C ALA A 3 61.83 8.16 53.33
N ARG A 4 62.75 7.23 53.05
CA ARG A 4 62.96 6.66 51.72
C ARG A 4 61.83 5.71 51.37
N ARG A 5 61.37 5.91 50.13
CA ARG A 5 60.36 5.15 49.40
C ARG A 5 60.79 3.70 49.21
N THR A 6 59.86 2.78 49.43
CA THR A 6 59.88 1.42 48.89
C THR A 6 58.71 1.32 47.92
N LEU A 7 59.01 1.02 46.65
CA LEU A 7 58.06 0.81 45.57
C LEU A 7 57.35 -0.54 45.74
N LEU A 8 56.03 -0.54 45.55
CA LEU A 8 55.22 -1.72 45.16
C LEU A 8 54.58 -1.46 43.78
N PRO A 9 54.23 -2.52 43.03
CA PRO A 9 54.22 -2.52 41.57
C PRO A 9 52.98 -1.88 40.93
N LEU A 10 53.21 -1.42 39.71
CA LEU A 10 52.33 -0.73 38.78
C LEU A 10 51.26 -1.69 38.21
N THR A 11 50.28 -2.12 39.01
CA THR A 11 49.14 -2.93 38.52
C THR A 11 47.88 -2.76 39.38
N LEU A 12 47.62 -1.53 39.85
CA LEU A 12 46.35 -1.19 40.50
C LEU A 12 45.99 0.31 40.34
N ILE A 13 46.14 0.85 39.13
CA ILE A 13 45.58 2.16 38.74
C ILE A 13 44.90 2.00 37.37
N LEU A 14 43.94 1.07 37.28
CA LEU A 14 43.03 0.98 36.14
C LEU A 14 41.65 0.41 36.54
N LEU A 15 41.30 0.42 37.83
CA LEU A 15 40.03 -0.14 38.34
C LEU A 15 39.23 0.81 39.24
N LEU A 16 39.47 2.13 39.17
CA LEU A 16 38.70 3.13 39.94
C LEU A 16 38.24 4.34 39.10
N ALA A 17 38.13 4.17 37.78
CA ALA A 17 37.57 5.18 36.85
C ALA A 17 36.26 4.73 36.19
N ALA A 18 35.49 3.85 36.83
CA ALA A 18 34.19 3.37 36.34
C ALA A 18 33.13 3.44 37.44
N CYS A 19 32.90 4.65 37.97
CA CYS A 19 31.70 5.00 38.73
C CYS A 19 31.54 6.52 38.73
N GLN A 20 31.07 7.05 37.60
CA GLN A 20 30.35 8.32 37.59
C GLN A 20 28.97 8.06 36.98
N PRO A 21 27.88 8.55 37.60
CA PRO A 21 26.56 8.47 37.02
C PRO A 21 26.55 9.29 35.73
N THR A 22 26.09 8.69 34.64
CA THR A 22 25.80 9.38 33.40
C THR A 22 24.83 10.53 33.66
N PRO A 23 25.03 11.72 33.05
CA PRO A 23 24.03 12.79 33.13
C PRO A 23 22.75 12.28 32.48
N VAL A 24 21.68 12.22 33.26
CA VAL A 24 20.33 11.98 32.74
C VAL A 24 19.96 13.18 31.87
N THR A 25 19.99 12.98 30.56
CA THR A 25 19.34 13.89 29.61
C THR A 25 17.87 14.04 30.04
N PRO A 26 17.31 15.27 30.08
CA PRO A 26 15.88 15.43 30.29
C PRO A 26 15.14 14.60 29.23
N PRO A 27 14.03 13.93 29.58
CA PRO A 27 13.19 13.32 28.55
C PRO A 27 12.88 14.39 27.51
N GLU A 28 13.09 14.05 26.23
CA GLU A 28 12.56 14.86 25.14
C GLU A 28 11.10 15.19 25.44
N PRO A 29 10.64 16.43 25.20
CA PRO A 29 9.23 16.73 25.32
C PRO A 29 8.48 15.73 24.44
N VAL A 30 7.56 15.00 25.07
CA VAL A 30 6.61 14.14 24.35
C VAL A 30 6.03 15.00 23.22
N PRO A 31 6.16 14.59 21.94
CA PRO A 31 5.54 15.31 20.85
C PRO A 31 4.07 15.51 21.19
N THR A 32 3.59 16.74 21.13
CA THR A 32 2.15 16.99 21.17
C THR A 32 1.50 16.08 20.13
N PRO A 33 0.36 15.44 20.44
CA PRO A 33 -0.35 14.65 19.45
C PRO A 33 -0.49 15.48 18.17
N PRO A 34 -0.31 14.87 16.98
CA PRO A 34 -0.63 15.57 15.74
C PRO A 34 -2.05 16.13 15.89
N PRO A 35 -2.30 17.38 15.48
CA PRO A 35 -3.66 17.88 15.47
C PRO A 35 -4.52 16.87 14.72
N VAL A 36 -5.62 16.45 15.35
CA VAL A 36 -6.76 15.82 14.68
C VAL A 36 -6.99 16.61 13.38
N PRO A 37 -7.39 16.00 12.25
CA PRO A 37 -7.87 16.71 11.08
C PRO A 37 -9.20 17.38 11.48
N SER A 38 -9.13 18.41 12.33
CA SER A 38 -10.08 19.49 12.30
C SER A 38 -9.96 20.07 10.90
N ASN A 39 -11.11 20.20 10.22
CA ASN A 39 -11.33 20.79 8.90
C ASN A 39 -10.05 21.29 8.22
N PRO A 40 -9.72 20.86 6.98
CA PRO A 40 -8.58 21.42 6.27
C PRO A 40 -8.63 22.95 6.45
N PRO A 41 -7.61 23.56 7.06
CA PRO A 41 -7.58 25.00 7.20
C PRO A 41 -7.86 25.57 5.82
N VAL A 42 -8.86 26.46 5.71
CA VAL A 42 -9.07 27.25 4.49
C VAL A 42 -7.68 27.71 4.06
N PRO A 43 -7.19 27.34 2.86
CA PRO A 43 -5.81 27.62 2.48
C PRO A 43 -5.51 29.09 2.74
N SER A 44 -4.61 29.38 3.66
CA SER A 44 -4.24 30.75 4.03
C SER A 44 -3.25 31.37 3.04
N GLY A 45 -3.13 30.78 1.84
CA GLY A 45 -2.34 31.33 0.74
C GLY A 45 -3.11 32.43 0.00
N PRO A 46 -2.41 33.40 -0.61
CA PRO A 46 -3.04 34.44 -1.42
C PRO A 46 -3.53 33.84 -2.74
N SER A 47 -4.73 33.24 -2.77
CA SER A 47 -5.40 32.95 -4.03
C SER A 47 -5.97 34.25 -4.62
N VAL A 48 -5.90 34.39 -5.95
CA VAL A 48 -6.54 35.53 -6.61
C VAL A 48 -8.04 35.33 -6.52
N ARG A 49 -8.77 36.34 -6.03
CA ARG A 49 -10.23 36.30 -5.99
C ARG A 49 -10.77 36.03 -7.39
N THR A 50 -11.58 34.99 -7.52
CA THR A 50 -12.26 34.65 -8.76
C THR A 50 -13.66 35.28 -8.77
N SER A 51 -14.24 35.43 -9.96
CA SER A 51 -15.64 35.85 -10.11
C SER A 51 -16.63 34.68 -9.95
N ASP A 52 -16.16 33.45 -10.16
CA ASP A 52 -16.93 32.21 -10.09
C ASP A 52 -15.97 31.02 -9.80
N LEU A 53 -16.42 29.77 -9.92
CA LEU A 53 -15.60 28.57 -9.81
C LEU A 53 -14.51 28.52 -10.87
N ARG A 54 -13.38 27.91 -10.51
CA ARG A 54 -12.19 27.73 -11.34
C ARG A 54 -11.81 26.25 -11.36
N ILE A 55 -11.64 25.61 -12.52
CA ILE A 55 -11.01 24.29 -12.69
C ILE A 55 -9.53 24.28 -12.22
N SER A 56 -9.16 23.63 -11.13
CA SER A 56 -7.79 23.73 -10.57
C SER A 56 -6.81 22.69 -11.12
N GLU A 57 -7.27 21.46 -11.32
CA GLU A 57 -6.42 20.31 -11.64
C GLU A 57 -7.21 19.27 -12.44
N LEU A 58 -6.54 18.60 -13.37
CA LEU A 58 -7.07 17.47 -14.14
C LEU A 58 -6.11 16.29 -14.00
N SER A 59 -6.65 15.11 -13.74
CA SER A 59 -5.87 13.88 -13.68
C SER A 59 -5.42 13.41 -15.05
N THR A 60 -4.28 12.72 -15.09
CA THR A 60 -3.99 11.82 -16.21
C THR A 60 -4.84 10.54 -16.13
N SER A 61 -5.03 9.90 -17.28
CA SER A 61 -5.69 8.61 -17.46
C SER A 61 -4.76 7.67 -18.22
N TRP A 62 -4.84 6.35 -17.97
CA TRP A 62 -3.91 5.38 -18.57
C TRP A 62 -4.35 4.78 -19.90
N PHE A 63 -5.62 4.44 -20.00
CA PHE A 63 -6.23 4.13 -21.26
C PHE A 63 -7.17 5.27 -21.67
N SER A 64 -7.55 5.27 -22.95
CA SER A 64 -8.64 6.15 -23.38
C SER A 64 -9.95 5.76 -22.70
N ASP A 65 -10.09 4.56 -22.18
CA ASP A 65 -11.18 4.12 -21.32
C ASP A 65 -10.68 4.02 -19.86
N SER A 66 -10.17 5.08 -19.26
CA SER A 66 -9.97 5.14 -17.80
C SER A 66 -10.72 6.33 -17.22
N ALA A 67 -11.25 6.21 -16.01
CA ALA A 67 -12.05 7.28 -15.43
C ALA A 67 -11.14 8.45 -15.03
N ALA A 68 -11.27 9.55 -15.77
CA ALA A 68 -10.58 10.79 -15.47
C ALA A 68 -11.34 11.61 -14.40
N TRP A 69 -10.64 12.50 -13.70
CA TRP A 69 -11.26 13.45 -12.79
C TRP A 69 -10.74 14.87 -12.95
N VAL A 70 -11.62 15.83 -12.71
CA VAL A 70 -11.33 17.26 -12.73
C VAL A 70 -11.69 17.88 -11.39
N GLU A 71 -10.84 18.76 -10.90
CA GLU A 71 -11.07 19.51 -9.67
C GLU A 71 -11.52 20.94 -9.98
N VAL A 72 -12.44 21.45 -9.16
CA VAL A 72 -12.85 22.86 -9.15
C VAL A 72 -12.61 23.50 -7.79
N TYR A 73 -12.29 24.79 -7.81
CA TYR A 73 -11.97 25.63 -6.67
C TYR A 73 -12.90 26.85 -6.61
N ASN A 74 -13.42 27.15 -5.42
CA ASN A 74 -14.19 28.37 -5.17
C ASN A 74 -13.28 29.50 -4.62
N GLY A 75 -12.75 30.33 -5.51
CA GLY A 75 -11.97 31.53 -5.15
C GLY A 75 -12.81 32.76 -4.83
N THR A 76 -14.13 32.65 -4.75
CA THR A 76 -15.03 33.78 -4.45
C THR A 76 -15.15 34.01 -2.95
N ALA A 77 -15.80 35.12 -2.56
CA ALA A 77 -16.08 35.42 -1.15
C ALA A 77 -17.39 34.78 -0.64
N GLN A 78 -18.12 34.02 -1.46
CA GLN A 78 -19.43 33.48 -1.11
C GLN A 78 -19.52 31.98 -1.45
N PRO A 79 -20.35 31.21 -0.73
CA PRO A 79 -20.65 29.84 -1.14
C PRO A 79 -21.32 29.80 -2.52
N ILE A 80 -20.99 28.81 -3.33
CA ILE A 80 -21.57 28.57 -4.66
C ILE A 80 -22.32 27.24 -4.63
N SER A 81 -23.59 27.22 -5.07
CA SER A 81 -24.34 25.98 -5.32
C SER A 81 -24.11 25.51 -6.75
N LEU A 82 -23.86 24.20 -6.91
CA LEU A 82 -23.61 23.55 -8.20
C LEU A 82 -24.89 23.22 -8.98
N LYS A 83 -26.08 23.54 -8.46
CA LYS A 83 -27.38 23.16 -9.06
C LYS A 83 -27.56 23.55 -10.54
N ASP A 84 -27.00 24.69 -10.94
CA ASP A 84 -27.12 25.21 -12.31
C ASP A 84 -25.83 25.01 -13.15
N TYR A 85 -24.88 24.22 -12.63
CA TYR A 85 -23.61 23.93 -13.27
C TYR A 85 -23.65 22.59 -14.02
N ALA A 86 -22.84 22.48 -15.06
CA ALA A 86 -22.56 21.24 -15.76
C ALA A 86 -21.09 21.17 -16.17
N LEU A 87 -20.52 19.96 -16.12
CA LEU A 87 -19.22 19.65 -16.72
C LEU A 87 -19.43 19.26 -18.19
N ARG A 88 -18.66 19.84 -19.10
CA ARG A 88 -18.59 19.47 -20.51
C ARG A 88 -17.23 18.86 -20.83
N ALA A 89 -17.25 17.70 -21.47
CA ALA A 89 -16.05 16.92 -21.83
C ALA A 89 -16.33 15.97 -23.00
N TYR A 90 -15.28 15.33 -23.52
CA TYR A 90 -15.43 14.09 -24.28
C TYR A 90 -15.84 12.95 -23.34
N SER A 91 -16.23 11.81 -23.91
CA SER A 91 -16.88 10.76 -23.14
C SER A 91 -16.40 9.37 -23.51
N SER A 92 -16.47 8.45 -22.55
CA SER A 92 -16.29 7.00 -22.77
C SER A 92 -17.44 6.24 -22.15
N GLN A 93 -17.80 5.09 -22.72
CA GLN A 93 -18.86 4.24 -22.17
C GLN A 93 -18.35 3.47 -20.96
N ARG A 94 -19.09 3.48 -19.85
CA ARG A 94 -18.76 2.74 -18.63
C ARG A 94 -19.19 1.26 -18.64
N VAL A 95 -19.93 0.86 -19.67
CA VAL A 95 -20.36 -0.51 -19.91
C VAL A 95 -19.99 -0.91 -21.34
N ALA A 96 -19.84 -2.22 -21.56
CA ALA A 96 -19.53 -2.77 -22.87
C ALA A 96 -20.47 -2.19 -23.96
N PRO A 97 -19.94 -1.79 -25.12
CA PRO A 97 -18.61 -2.13 -25.66
C PRO A 97 -17.48 -1.13 -25.38
N TYR A 98 -17.62 -0.20 -24.43
CA TYR A 98 -16.54 0.74 -24.02
C TYR A 98 -16.04 1.68 -25.14
N ASN A 99 -16.94 2.22 -25.96
CA ASN A 99 -16.56 3.19 -27.00
C ASN A 99 -16.20 4.57 -26.44
N ASP A 100 -15.37 5.29 -27.18
CA ASP A 100 -15.10 6.72 -26.97
C ASP A 100 -15.96 7.60 -27.90
N GLU A 101 -16.37 8.76 -27.40
CA GLU A 101 -17.10 9.79 -28.12
C GLU A 101 -16.40 11.15 -27.98
N PHE A 102 -15.86 11.63 -29.11
CA PHE A 102 -15.20 12.94 -29.24
C PHE A 102 -16.18 14.08 -29.57
N THR A 103 -17.47 13.89 -29.29
CA THR A 103 -18.46 14.97 -29.33
C THR A 103 -18.64 15.54 -27.91
N PRO A 104 -18.51 16.86 -27.70
CA PRO A 104 -18.75 17.48 -26.40
C PRO A 104 -20.11 17.08 -25.80
N ARG A 105 -20.10 16.44 -24.64
CA ARG A 105 -21.29 16.07 -23.86
C ARG A 105 -21.36 16.90 -22.59
N SER A 106 -22.57 17.23 -22.14
CA SER A 106 -22.81 18.00 -20.91
C SER A 106 -23.34 17.10 -19.80
N TYR A 107 -22.70 17.15 -18.64
CA TYR A 107 -22.99 16.38 -17.44
C TYR A 107 -23.47 17.31 -16.33
N PRO A 108 -24.78 17.35 -16.02
CA PRO A 108 -25.31 18.18 -14.94
C PRO A 108 -24.69 17.83 -13.59
N LEU A 109 -24.33 18.85 -12.81
CA LEU A 109 -23.78 18.66 -11.47
C LEU A 109 -24.93 18.58 -10.42
N PRO A 110 -24.78 17.79 -9.35
CA PRO A 110 -25.74 17.73 -8.26
C PRO A 110 -25.76 19.05 -7.47
N ASP A 111 -26.85 19.30 -6.72
CA ASP A 111 -26.96 20.46 -5.83
C ASP A 111 -26.07 20.29 -4.59
N VAL A 112 -24.78 20.54 -4.77
CA VAL A 112 -23.75 20.57 -3.74
C VAL A 112 -23.25 22.00 -3.59
N THR A 113 -23.08 22.46 -2.36
CA THR A 113 -22.52 23.79 -2.08
C THR A 113 -21.02 23.70 -1.88
N VAL A 114 -20.25 24.53 -2.58
CA VAL A 114 -18.80 24.71 -2.41
C VAL A 114 -18.55 26.03 -1.69
N ALA A 115 -17.96 25.98 -0.50
CA ALA A 115 -17.67 27.14 0.35
C ALA A 115 -16.48 27.96 -0.21
N PRO A 116 -16.33 29.23 0.19
CA PRO A 116 -15.13 30.02 -0.14
C PRO A 116 -13.85 29.30 0.26
N GLY A 117 -12.90 29.20 -0.69
CA GLY A 117 -11.61 28.55 -0.49
C GLY A 117 -11.63 27.02 -0.54
N GLU A 118 -12.78 26.40 -0.83
CA GLU A 118 -12.94 24.96 -0.88
C GLU A 118 -12.71 24.39 -2.29
N TYR A 119 -12.27 23.14 -2.33
CA TYR A 119 -12.07 22.33 -3.53
C TYR A 119 -13.13 21.23 -3.63
N LEU A 120 -13.50 20.88 -4.85
CA LEU A 120 -14.41 19.78 -5.14
C LEU A 120 -13.93 19.02 -6.37
N MET A 121 -13.84 17.71 -6.24
CA MET A 121 -13.46 16.81 -7.32
C MET A 121 -14.71 16.28 -8.04
N ILE A 122 -14.66 16.24 -9.37
CA ILE A 122 -15.70 15.74 -10.27
C ILE A 122 -15.10 14.57 -11.06
N GLY A 123 -15.65 13.37 -10.87
CA GLY A 123 -15.25 12.17 -11.60
C GLY A 123 -16.40 11.59 -12.43
N GLY A 124 -16.07 10.71 -13.37
CA GLY A 124 -17.06 9.85 -14.04
C GLY A 124 -17.57 8.75 -13.12
N GLN A 125 -18.90 8.54 -13.08
CA GLN A 125 -19.46 7.45 -12.29
C GLN A 125 -19.29 6.11 -13.00
N GLY A 126 -18.30 5.31 -12.62
CA GLY A 126 -18.01 4.00 -13.20
C GLY A 126 -18.99 2.93 -12.74
N LEU A 127 -19.12 2.72 -11.43
CA LEU A 127 -20.02 1.73 -10.84
C LEU A 127 -21.15 2.37 -10.02
N PRO A 128 -22.38 1.80 -10.04
CA PRO A 128 -23.48 2.30 -9.22
C PRO A 128 -23.25 2.21 -7.70
N SER A 129 -22.35 1.34 -7.26
CA SER A 129 -22.05 1.13 -5.83
C SER A 129 -21.32 2.30 -5.20
N PHE A 130 -20.60 3.09 -5.99
CA PHE A 130 -19.90 4.28 -5.52
C PHE A 130 -20.78 5.50 -5.81
N GLN A 131 -21.12 6.22 -4.73
CA GLN A 131 -21.94 7.42 -4.78
C GLN A 131 -21.09 8.64 -4.43
N ASN A 132 -21.69 9.83 -4.59
CA ASN A 132 -21.09 11.08 -4.14
C ASN A 132 -20.60 10.94 -2.69
N ASN A 133 -19.33 11.27 -2.48
CA ASN A 133 -18.67 11.19 -1.19
C ASN A 133 -18.39 12.62 -0.74
N ILE A 134 -19.41 13.20 -0.10
CA ILE A 134 -19.43 14.59 0.35
C ILE A 134 -19.12 14.61 1.83
N ARG A 135 -17.87 14.93 2.16
CA ARG A 135 -17.41 15.10 3.53
C ARG A 135 -17.03 16.56 3.78
N PRO A 136 -17.06 17.04 5.04
CA PRO A 136 -16.60 18.39 5.38
C PRO A 136 -15.16 18.67 4.93
N GLU A 137 -14.31 17.66 4.91
CA GLU A 137 -12.89 17.76 4.55
C GLU A 137 -12.59 17.53 3.07
N ALA A 138 -13.47 16.85 2.33
CA ALA A 138 -13.28 16.53 0.92
C ALA A 138 -14.62 16.26 0.24
N LYS A 139 -14.87 16.94 -0.88
CA LYS A 139 -16.10 16.77 -1.67
C LYS A 139 -15.79 16.13 -3.00
N GLN A 140 -16.30 14.92 -3.21
CA GLN A 140 -16.27 14.24 -4.50
C GLN A 140 -17.69 14.02 -5.01
N ILE A 141 -17.91 14.39 -6.26
CA ILE A 141 -19.13 14.07 -6.99
C ILE A 141 -18.80 13.22 -8.21
N TYR A 142 -19.74 12.35 -8.56
CA TYR A 142 -19.66 11.47 -9.72
C TYR A 142 -20.79 11.79 -10.67
N VAL A 143 -20.47 11.89 -11.96
CA VAL A 143 -21.43 12.26 -13.01
C VAL A 143 -21.44 11.22 -14.13
N HIS A 144 -22.59 11.05 -14.75
CA HIS A 144 -22.78 10.21 -15.93
C HIS A 144 -24.02 10.68 -16.72
N ASP A 145 -24.14 10.27 -17.98
CA ASP A 145 -25.32 10.47 -18.82
C ASP A 145 -25.64 9.16 -19.54
N GLY A 146 -26.61 8.43 -19.00
CA GLY A 146 -26.81 7.03 -19.34
C GLY A 146 -25.54 6.23 -19.03
N ASP A 147 -24.97 5.63 -20.06
CA ASP A 147 -23.74 4.83 -19.99
C ASP A 147 -22.45 5.62 -20.23
N TRP A 148 -22.55 6.94 -20.47
CA TRP A 148 -21.40 7.77 -20.78
C TRP A 148 -20.87 8.50 -19.56
N ILE A 149 -19.55 8.58 -19.44
CA ILE A 149 -18.86 9.34 -18.38
C ILE A 149 -17.82 10.29 -18.99
N PRO A 150 -17.49 11.42 -18.34
CA PRO A 150 -16.44 12.33 -18.78
C PRO A 150 -15.10 11.60 -18.88
N ASN A 151 -14.36 11.87 -19.96
CA ASN A 151 -13.08 11.24 -20.17
C ASN A 151 -12.13 12.09 -21.05
N TRP A 152 -10.84 11.90 -20.83
CA TRP A 152 -9.74 12.40 -21.66
C TRP A 152 -8.50 11.53 -21.45
N TYR A 153 -7.55 11.67 -22.39
CA TYR A 153 -6.29 10.94 -22.36
C TYR A 153 -5.11 11.92 -22.49
N GLN A 154 -4.26 11.76 -23.52
CA GLN A 154 -3.20 12.73 -23.85
C GLN A 154 -3.76 14.08 -24.31
N SER A 155 -4.93 14.04 -24.95
CA SER A 155 -5.64 15.21 -25.49
C SER A 155 -7.07 15.20 -24.97
N GLY A 156 -7.63 16.39 -24.77
CA GLY A 156 -8.97 16.53 -24.24
C GLY A 156 -9.31 17.97 -23.90
N PHE A 157 -10.47 18.14 -23.29
CA PHE A 157 -10.91 19.42 -22.75
C PHE A 157 -11.81 19.18 -21.54
N ALA A 158 -11.83 20.15 -20.63
CA ALA A 158 -12.82 20.23 -19.56
C ALA A 158 -13.41 21.64 -19.56
N GLU A 159 -14.73 21.73 -19.58
CA GLU A 159 -15.46 22.98 -19.60
C GLU A 159 -16.48 23.00 -18.47
N LEU A 160 -16.32 23.91 -17.51
CA LEU A 160 -17.34 24.17 -16.52
C LEU A 160 -18.32 25.18 -17.10
N THR A 161 -19.61 24.86 -17.07
CA THR A 161 -20.66 25.73 -17.61
C THR A 161 -21.72 26.02 -16.57
N ARG A 162 -22.38 27.17 -16.73
CA ARG A 162 -23.54 27.56 -15.93
C ARG A 162 -24.51 28.33 -16.81
N ALA A 163 -25.78 27.94 -16.76
CA ALA A 163 -26.85 28.58 -17.54
C ALA A 163 -26.54 28.74 -19.05
N GLY A 164 -25.84 27.76 -19.64
CA GLY A 164 -25.49 27.74 -21.07
C GLY A 164 -24.31 28.63 -21.47
N ALA A 165 -23.57 29.20 -20.52
CA ALA A 165 -22.34 29.94 -20.74
C ALA A 165 -21.13 29.22 -20.10
N THR A 166 -19.94 29.47 -20.63
CA THR A 166 -18.69 28.96 -20.07
C THR A 166 -18.35 29.74 -18.82
N VAL A 167 -18.12 29.03 -17.72
CA VAL A 167 -17.59 29.58 -16.47
C VAL A 167 -16.07 29.53 -16.52
N ASP A 168 -15.52 28.38 -16.93
CA ASP A 168 -14.09 28.15 -17.05
C ASP A 168 -13.84 27.02 -18.04
N PHE A 169 -12.66 27.03 -18.67
CA PHE A 169 -12.35 26.16 -19.78
C PHE A 169 -10.86 25.84 -19.86
N ILE A 170 -10.56 24.59 -20.21
CA ILE A 170 -9.24 24.15 -20.64
C ILE A 170 -9.38 23.21 -21.82
N ARG A 171 -8.49 23.38 -22.81
CA ARG A 171 -8.25 22.41 -23.88
C ARG A 171 -6.76 22.15 -24.03
N PHE A 172 -6.40 20.88 -24.21
CA PHE A 172 -5.01 20.43 -24.20
C PHE A 172 -4.74 19.37 -25.26
N GLY A 173 -3.46 19.23 -25.62
CA GLY A 173 -3.01 18.35 -26.70
C GLY A 173 -3.62 18.75 -28.04
N GLU A 174 -4.16 17.78 -28.77
CA GLU A 174 -4.70 17.95 -30.12
C GLU A 174 -6.22 18.15 -30.16
N ALA A 175 -6.86 18.37 -29.00
CA ALA A 175 -8.31 18.55 -28.94
C ALA A 175 -8.77 19.83 -29.67
N ASP A 176 -9.96 19.78 -30.27
CA ASP A 176 -10.54 20.86 -31.09
C ASP A 176 -11.86 21.42 -30.53
N ALA A 177 -12.31 20.94 -29.38
CA ALA A 177 -13.54 21.41 -28.73
C ALA A 177 -13.51 22.93 -28.45
N GLU A 178 -14.55 23.66 -28.83
CA GLU A 178 -14.64 25.10 -28.59
C GLU A 178 -15.52 25.40 -27.35
N PRO A 179 -15.16 26.41 -26.52
CA PRO A 179 -15.99 26.82 -25.40
C PRO A 179 -17.34 27.38 -25.89
N LEU A 180 -18.40 27.23 -25.09
CA LEU A 180 -19.70 27.85 -25.36
C LEU A 180 -19.62 29.39 -25.43
N THR A 181 -18.70 29.98 -24.68
CA THR A 181 -18.38 31.40 -24.70
C THR A 181 -17.02 31.59 -25.35
N ALA A 182 -16.99 32.11 -26.58
CA ALA A 182 -15.75 32.23 -27.37
C ALA A 182 -14.59 32.99 -26.69
N ALA A 183 -14.88 33.88 -25.74
CA ALA A 183 -13.86 34.63 -24.99
C ALA A 183 -13.27 33.84 -23.80
N ALA A 184 -13.77 32.64 -23.49
CA ALA A 184 -13.31 31.81 -22.39
C ALA A 184 -12.04 31.01 -22.71
N TRP A 185 -11.55 31.07 -23.94
CA TRP A 185 -10.23 30.54 -24.31
C TRP A 185 -9.60 31.38 -25.42
N THR A 186 -8.29 31.60 -25.34
CA THR A 186 -7.53 32.31 -26.36
C THR A 186 -6.18 31.64 -26.59
N GLY A 187 -5.77 31.61 -27.85
CA GLY A 187 -4.46 31.08 -28.24
C GLY A 187 -4.45 29.55 -28.40
N PRO A 188 -3.26 28.94 -28.32
CA PRO A 188 -3.09 27.51 -28.55
C PRO A 188 -3.66 26.66 -27.41
N ASN A 189 -3.66 25.35 -27.62
CA ASN A 189 -3.99 24.37 -26.57
C ASN A 189 -2.88 24.35 -25.50
N ALA A 190 -3.26 23.99 -24.27
CA ALA A 190 -2.29 23.62 -23.26
C ALA A 190 -1.52 22.35 -23.68
N GLU A 191 -0.37 22.13 -23.06
CA GLU A 191 0.48 20.97 -23.35
C GLU A 191 -0.29 19.66 -23.15
N ALA A 192 -0.02 18.67 -24.01
CA ALA A 192 -0.61 17.35 -23.91
C ALA A 192 -0.27 16.71 -22.56
N MET A 193 -1.17 15.89 -22.04
CA MET A 193 -0.87 15.11 -20.85
C MET A 193 0.19 14.04 -21.15
N PRO A 194 1.05 13.69 -20.18
CA PRO A 194 2.06 12.66 -20.34
C PRO A 194 1.47 11.32 -20.84
N ALA A 195 2.26 10.63 -21.65
CA ALA A 195 1.92 9.35 -22.27
C ALA A 195 2.88 8.24 -21.83
N GLY A 196 2.52 6.98 -22.09
CA GLY A 196 3.34 5.82 -21.76
C GLY A 196 3.48 5.58 -20.25
N GLU A 197 4.59 5.00 -19.83
CA GLU A 197 4.85 4.69 -18.40
C GLU A 197 4.96 5.94 -17.51
N GLU A 198 5.21 7.11 -18.10
CA GLU A 198 5.45 8.38 -17.37
C GLU A 198 4.19 9.07 -16.84
N ARG A 199 3.00 8.52 -17.13
CA ARG A 199 1.72 9.20 -16.87
C ARG A 199 1.18 9.03 -15.45
N HIS A 200 1.74 8.13 -14.65
CA HIS A 200 1.18 7.79 -13.33
C HIS A 200 1.41 8.89 -12.29
N GLY A 201 0.35 9.23 -11.54
CA GLY A 201 0.43 10.22 -10.47
C GLY A 201 0.78 11.61 -11.00
N ARG A 202 0.33 11.94 -12.22
CA ARG A 202 0.58 13.21 -12.90
C ARG A 202 -0.73 13.98 -13.07
N ALA A 203 -0.62 15.28 -13.26
CA ALA A 203 -1.76 16.13 -13.55
C ALA A 203 -1.43 17.19 -14.58
N LEU A 204 -2.47 17.80 -15.15
CA LEU A 204 -2.40 19.13 -15.71
C LEU A 204 -3.02 20.07 -14.68
N SER A 205 -2.22 20.98 -14.12
CA SER A 205 -2.66 21.85 -13.03
C SER A 205 -2.32 23.30 -13.31
N ARG A 206 -3.00 24.20 -12.59
CA ARG A 206 -2.71 25.63 -12.66
C ARG A 206 -2.47 26.23 -11.29
N ASN A 207 -1.65 27.28 -11.27
CA ASN A 207 -1.35 28.01 -10.06
C ASN A 207 -2.46 29.01 -9.73
N LEU A 208 -3.25 28.72 -8.69
CA LEU A 208 -4.39 29.53 -8.26
C LEU A 208 -4.01 30.90 -7.65
N THR A 209 -2.72 31.17 -7.46
CA THR A 209 -2.21 32.50 -7.05
C THR A 209 -1.96 33.43 -8.22
N LEU A 210 -2.05 32.94 -9.46
CA LEU A 210 -1.91 33.72 -10.68
C LEU A 210 -3.28 34.04 -11.27
N ALA A 211 -3.36 35.20 -11.94
CA ALA A 211 -4.56 35.61 -12.66
C ALA A 211 -4.87 34.64 -13.81
N ASP A 212 -6.16 34.43 -14.09
CA ASP A 212 -6.60 33.60 -15.20
C ASP A 212 -6.48 34.36 -16.52
N THR A 213 -5.64 33.87 -17.42
CA THR A 213 -5.47 34.47 -18.75
C THR A 213 -6.37 33.84 -19.80
N ASN A 214 -7.13 32.81 -19.44
CA ASN A 214 -7.94 31.99 -20.35
C ASN A 214 -7.07 31.45 -21.51
N SER A 215 -5.89 30.93 -21.20
CA SER A 215 -4.97 30.43 -22.22
C SER A 215 -4.11 29.27 -21.71
N ALA A 216 -3.37 28.65 -22.63
CA ALA A 216 -2.38 27.62 -22.30
C ALA A 216 -1.36 28.04 -21.23
N ALA A 217 -1.09 29.36 -21.08
CA ALA A 217 -0.11 29.86 -20.12
C ALA A 217 -0.52 29.67 -18.65
N ASP A 218 -1.80 29.42 -18.39
CA ASP A 218 -2.31 29.16 -17.05
C ASP A 218 -1.96 27.73 -16.56
N TRP A 219 -1.64 26.82 -17.48
CA TRP A 219 -1.57 25.39 -17.22
C TRP A 219 -0.15 24.85 -17.31
N THR A 220 0.19 23.91 -16.42
CA THR A 220 1.50 23.26 -16.35
C THR A 220 1.31 21.77 -16.13
N PRO A 221 1.93 20.90 -16.96
CA PRO A 221 1.96 19.47 -16.68
C PRO A 221 2.77 19.23 -15.40
N ASN A 222 2.15 18.78 -14.33
CA ASN A 222 2.80 18.57 -13.05
C ASN A 222 3.18 17.10 -12.88
N LEU A 223 4.40 16.86 -12.38
CA LEU A 223 4.82 15.53 -11.96
C LEU A 223 4.06 15.05 -10.73
N TRP A 224 3.36 15.92 -10.01
CA TRP A 224 2.74 15.62 -8.72
C TRP A 224 1.24 15.86 -8.77
N LEU A 225 0.46 14.91 -8.21
CA LEU A 225 -0.97 15.08 -7.96
C LEU A 225 -1.17 15.81 -6.64
N THR A 226 -1.89 16.93 -6.65
CA THR A 226 -2.14 17.73 -5.45
C THR A 226 -3.63 17.97 -5.17
N PRO A 227 -4.45 16.90 -5.13
CA PRO A 227 -5.89 17.04 -5.00
C PRO A 227 -6.27 17.66 -3.65
N PHE A 228 -7.42 18.32 -3.67
CA PHE A 228 -8.07 19.05 -2.59
C PHE A 228 -7.23 20.17 -1.98
N GLY A 229 -6.24 20.67 -2.70
CA GLY A 229 -5.31 21.67 -2.16
C GLY A 229 -4.68 22.57 -3.21
N PRO A 230 -3.83 23.50 -2.76
CA PRO A 230 -3.11 24.36 -3.67
C PRO A 230 -2.11 23.53 -4.49
N ASN A 231 -2.07 23.76 -5.81
CA ASN A 231 -1.05 23.23 -6.71
C ASN A 231 0.29 23.95 -6.53
N ASN A 232 0.87 23.88 -5.33
CA ASN A 232 2.05 24.63 -4.90
C ASN A 232 3.34 23.81 -4.88
N VAL A 233 3.27 22.52 -5.21
CA VAL A 233 4.45 21.68 -5.43
C VAL A 233 5.06 22.06 -6.78
N PRO A 234 6.36 22.43 -6.84
CA PRO A 234 7.03 22.72 -8.09
C PRO A 234 6.94 21.55 -9.08
N GLN A 235 6.75 21.86 -10.36
CA GLN A 235 6.60 20.87 -11.45
C GLN A 235 7.65 19.76 -11.41
N TYR A 236 8.91 20.11 -11.16
CA TYR A 236 10.05 19.19 -11.12
C TYR A 236 10.63 19.05 -9.70
N ALA A 237 9.79 19.16 -8.67
CA ALA A 237 10.22 18.88 -7.31
C ALA A 237 10.83 17.47 -7.25
N ALA A 238 12.00 17.37 -6.61
CA ALA A 238 12.69 16.10 -6.43
C ALA A 238 12.06 15.32 -5.27
N ASP A 239 12.15 14.00 -5.39
CA ASP A 239 11.88 12.98 -4.37
C ASP A 239 13.18 12.17 -4.32
N LEU A 240 14.08 12.54 -3.40
CA LEU A 240 15.46 12.04 -3.37
C LEU A 240 15.61 10.72 -2.62
N ASP A 241 14.70 10.45 -1.68
CA ASP A 241 14.62 9.20 -0.92
C ASP A 241 13.71 8.16 -1.58
N LEU A 242 12.94 8.53 -2.61
CA LEU A 242 12.14 7.65 -3.47
C LEU A 242 10.94 7.02 -2.75
N ASP A 243 10.27 7.81 -1.92
CA ASP A 243 9.10 7.36 -1.16
C ASP A 243 7.76 7.79 -1.78
N GLY A 244 7.79 8.60 -2.84
CA GLY A 244 6.59 9.11 -3.51
C GLY A 244 6.07 10.43 -2.97
N LEU A 245 6.81 11.09 -2.08
CA LEU A 245 6.59 12.46 -1.66
C LEU A 245 7.75 13.32 -2.15
N PRO A 246 7.50 14.52 -2.70
CA PRO A 246 8.58 15.42 -3.05
C PRO A 246 9.16 16.04 -1.78
N ASP A 247 10.49 16.13 -1.65
CA ASP A 247 11.21 16.73 -0.50
C ASP A 247 10.65 18.11 -0.10
N THR A 248 10.19 18.87 -1.09
CA THR A 248 9.60 20.20 -0.86
C THR A 248 8.27 20.18 -0.11
N ALA A 249 7.50 19.09 -0.21
CA ALA A 249 6.25 18.90 0.52
C ALA A 249 6.47 18.39 1.94
N GLU A 250 7.63 17.81 2.22
CA GLU A 250 8.06 17.35 3.53
C GLU A 250 8.79 18.42 4.34
N ALA A 251 8.74 19.68 3.90
CA ALA A 251 9.26 20.80 4.67
C ALA A 251 8.23 21.31 5.68
N GLU A 252 8.69 21.87 6.81
CA GLU A 252 7.81 22.47 7.81
C GLU A 252 6.91 23.56 7.19
N GLY A 253 5.59 23.41 7.36
CA GLY A 253 4.59 24.33 6.82
C GLY A 253 4.26 24.15 5.33
N ALA A 254 4.91 23.20 4.65
CA ALA A 254 4.55 22.81 3.29
C ALA A 254 3.32 21.89 3.27
N ARG A 255 2.77 21.66 2.06
CA ARG A 255 1.66 20.75 1.84
C ARG A 255 1.82 19.96 0.56
N TYR A 256 1.31 18.73 0.58
CA TYR A 256 1.08 17.89 -0.59
C TYR A 256 -0.44 17.83 -0.83
N GLY A 257 -0.93 18.63 -1.78
CA GLY A 257 -2.37 18.87 -1.91
C GLY A 257 -2.94 19.44 -0.61
N ALA A 258 -3.96 18.79 -0.05
CA ALA A 258 -4.55 19.19 1.23
C ALA A 258 -3.68 18.84 2.46
N LEU A 259 -2.79 17.86 2.36
CA LEU A 259 -2.11 17.26 3.51
C LEU A 259 -0.84 18.00 3.89
N ASP A 260 -0.63 18.18 5.20
CA ASP A 260 0.66 18.57 5.79
C ASP A 260 1.40 17.29 6.20
N VAL A 261 2.11 16.69 5.25
CA VAL A 261 2.80 15.40 5.46
C VAL A 261 3.95 15.52 6.48
N TYR A 262 4.55 16.71 6.61
CA TYR A 262 5.53 16.99 7.65
C TYR A 262 4.93 16.88 9.06
N ALA A 263 3.72 17.42 9.26
CA ALA A 263 3.00 17.29 10.53
C ALA A 263 2.55 15.85 10.81
N LEU A 264 2.37 15.03 9.77
CA LEU A 264 2.09 13.59 9.90
C LEU A 264 3.34 12.76 10.22
N GLY A 265 4.54 13.31 9.98
CA GLY A 265 5.81 12.69 10.36
C GLY A 265 6.87 12.66 9.26
N ALA A 266 6.52 13.00 8.01
CA ALA A 266 7.43 12.88 6.87
C ALA A 266 8.64 13.82 6.97
N ARG A 267 9.81 13.40 6.48
CA ARG A 267 11.06 14.16 6.55
C ARG A 267 11.91 13.91 5.31
N ALA A 268 12.17 14.96 4.55
CA ALA A 268 13.10 14.93 3.42
C ALA A 268 14.43 14.20 3.74
N GLY A 269 14.75 13.21 2.90
CA GLY A 269 15.89 12.32 3.04
C GLY A 269 15.63 11.09 3.91
N VAL A 270 14.39 10.87 4.34
CA VAL A 270 13.92 9.69 5.06
C VAL A 270 12.81 9.07 4.24
N ARG A 271 12.97 7.79 3.88
CA ARG A 271 11.90 7.07 3.20
C ARG A 271 10.71 6.91 4.12
N ASP A 272 9.59 7.56 3.83
CA ASP A 272 8.39 7.52 4.65
C ASP A 272 7.30 6.64 4.03
N LEU A 273 6.66 5.81 4.88
CA LEU A 273 5.61 4.89 4.46
C LEU A 273 4.37 5.07 5.34
N PHE A 274 3.31 5.65 4.79
CA PHE A 274 2.06 5.93 5.50
C PHE A 274 1.05 4.79 5.35
N ILE A 275 0.48 4.34 6.47
CA ILE A 275 -0.49 3.25 6.49
C ILE A 275 -1.67 3.64 7.38
N GLU A 276 -2.86 3.72 6.79
CA GLU A 276 -4.11 3.85 7.53
C GLU A 276 -4.63 2.46 7.85
N LEU A 277 -4.83 2.18 9.13
CA LEU A 277 -5.26 0.89 9.64
C LEU A 277 -6.65 1.01 10.25
N ASP A 278 -7.60 0.40 9.56
CA ASP A 278 -8.94 0.13 10.08
C ASP A 278 -9.02 -1.28 10.66
N HIS A 279 -9.90 -1.49 11.64
CA HIS A 279 -10.08 -2.79 12.27
C HIS A 279 -11.55 -3.10 12.52
N MET A 280 -11.88 -4.39 12.64
CA MET A 280 -13.20 -4.88 12.99
C MET A 280 -13.24 -5.37 14.44
N PRO A 281 -13.69 -4.54 15.41
CA PRO A 281 -13.77 -4.98 16.79
C PRO A 281 -14.65 -6.21 16.94
N SER A 282 -14.14 -7.25 17.61
CA SER A 282 -14.89 -8.46 17.92
C SER A 282 -14.35 -9.13 19.19
N GLN A 283 -14.93 -10.27 19.57
CA GLN A 283 -14.40 -11.09 20.67
C GLN A 283 -13.15 -11.88 20.25
N ASP A 284 -12.91 -12.04 18.96
CA ASP A 284 -11.72 -12.69 18.44
C ASP A 284 -10.54 -11.71 18.49
N ALA A 285 -9.55 -12.03 19.31
CA ALA A 285 -8.37 -11.21 19.55
C ALA A 285 -7.55 -10.96 18.27
N ALA A 286 -7.67 -11.81 17.25
CA ALA A 286 -6.94 -11.68 16.00
C ALA A 286 -7.46 -10.56 15.08
N THR A 287 -8.73 -10.15 15.27
CA THR A 287 -9.42 -9.14 14.43
C THR A 287 -9.14 -7.69 14.83
N THR A 288 -8.47 -7.49 15.97
CA THR A 288 -7.98 -6.19 16.42
C THR A 288 -6.46 -6.26 16.47
N PRO A 289 -5.72 -5.33 15.83
CA PRO A 289 -4.27 -5.37 15.84
C PRO A 289 -3.74 -5.22 17.27
N ARG A 290 -2.58 -5.83 17.54
CA ARG A 290 -1.79 -5.59 18.74
C ARG A 290 -0.78 -4.47 18.47
N GLN A 291 -0.61 -3.56 19.42
CA GLN A 291 0.42 -2.51 19.32
C GLN A 291 1.81 -3.14 19.13
N GLU A 292 2.07 -4.25 19.82
CA GLU A 292 3.34 -4.98 19.73
C GLU A 292 3.61 -5.55 18.33
N ALA A 293 2.55 -5.86 17.56
CA ALA A 293 2.68 -6.34 16.19
C ALA A 293 3.10 -5.19 15.25
N LEU A 294 2.49 -4.01 15.42
CA LEU A 294 2.88 -2.81 14.66
C LEU A 294 4.30 -2.35 15.00
N ASP A 295 4.68 -2.38 16.29
CA ASP A 295 6.01 -2.02 16.76
C ASP A 295 7.10 -2.89 16.12
N LYS A 296 6.81 -4.19 15.91
CA LYS A 296 7.68 -5.13 15.23
C LYS A 296 7.91 -4.75 13.77
N VAL A 297 6.83 -4.41 13.04
CA VAL A 297 6.92 -3.98 11.64
C VAL A 297 7.70 -2.67 11.53
N VAL A 298 7.39 -1.67 12.36
CA VAL A 298 8.13 -0.40 12.42
C VAL A 298 9.62 -0.65 12.65
N ALA A 299 9.99 -1.54 13.58
CA ALA A 299 11.39 -1.84 13.86
C ALA A 299 12.11 -2.50 12.68
N ALA A 300 11.45 -3.39 11.93
CA ALA A 300 12.05 -4.05 10.77
C ALA A 300 12.36 -3.05 9.63
N PHE A 301 11.43 -2.16 9.32
CA PHE A 301 11.62 -1.11 8.31
C PHE A 301 12.61 -0.03 8.78
N ALA A 302 12.57 0.37 10.05
CA ALA A 302 13.50 1.35 10.60
C ALA A 302 14.97 0.86 10.54
N ALA A 303 15.20 -0.45 10.70
CA ALA A 303 16.53 -1.05 10.52
C ALA A 303 17.06 -0.91 9.07
N ARG A 304 16.19 -0.60 8.12
CA ARG A 304 16.49 -0.34 6.71
C ARG A 304 16.37 1.14 6.33
N GLY A 305 16.22 2.03 7.30
CA GLY A 305 16.09 3.47 7.06
C GLY A 305 14.78 3.85 6.37
N ILE A 306 13.71 3.12 6.65
CA ILE A 306 12.34 3.45 6.23
C ILE A 306 11.53 3.73 7.49
N ALA A 307 10.90 4.90 7.57
CA ALA A 307 10.02 5.28 8.66
C ALA A 307 8.57 4.91 8.32
N VAL A 308 7.99 4.01 9.12
CA VAL A 308 6.60 3.58 8.93
C VAL A 308 5.68 4.38 9.85
N HIS A 309 4.71 5.04 9.26
CA HIS A 309 3.73 5.91 9.92
C HIS A 309 2.36 5.22 9.93
N PHE A 310 2.13 4.39 10.94
CA PHE A 310 0.80 3.80 11.16
C PHE A 310 -0.19 4.81 11.70
N ASP A 311 -1.43 4.69 11.25
CA ASP A 311 -2.58 5.38 11.79
C ASP A 311 -3.71 4.43 12.11
N THR A 312 -3.89 4.16 13.39
CA THR A 312 -4.94 3.33 13.98
C THR A 312 -6.05 4.17 14.63
N GLY A 313 -6.02 5.48 14.38
CA GLY A 313 -6.82 6.45 15.09
C GLY A 313 -6.61 6.36 16.60
N SER A 314 -7.71 6.37 17.34
CA SER A 314 -7.65 6.38 18.81
C SER A 314 -7.30 5.03 19.46
N LEU A 315 -7.10 3.95 18.68
CA LEU A 315 -6.95 2.59 19.22
C LEU A 315 -5.80 2.47 20.24
N PHE A 316 -4.67 3.12 19.98
CA PHE A 316 -3.50 3.14 20.87
C PHE A 316 -3.22 4.54 21.47
N GLY A 317 -4.27 5.35 21.64
CA GLY A 317 -4.17 6.69 22.22
C GLY A 317 -3.45 7.67 21.28
N ALA A 318 -2.30 8.19 21.72
CA ALA A 318 -1.48 9.11 20.92
C ALA A 318 -0.49 8.38 19.99
N LYS A 319 -0.17 7.11 20.28
CA LYS A 319 0.70 6.31 19.43
C LYS A 319 -0.10 5.85 18.21
N TYR A 320 0.50 5.96 17.02
CA TYR A 320 -0.14 5.57 15.76
C TYR A 320 -1.51 6.24 15.57
N ASN A 321 -1.56 7.55 15.77
CA ASN A 321 -2.78 8.35 15.60
C ASN A 321 -2.44 9.59 14.77
N LEU A 322 -2.75 9.51 13.49
CA LEU A 322 -2.50 10.54 12.48
C LEU A 322 -3.80 11.13 11.93
N GLY A 323 -4.92 10.88 12.61
CA GLY A 323 -6.20 11.54 12.35
C GLY A 323 -7.23 10.79 11.53
N GLY A 324 -6.88 9.63 10.96
CA GLY A 324 -7.81 8.65 10.40
C GLY A 324 -7.80 7.38 11.24
N GLY A 325 -7.92 6.20 10.61
CA GLY A 325 -7.89 4.90 11.29
C GLY A 325 -9.13 4.68 12.18
N ASN A 326 -9.91 3.66 11.87
CA ASN A 326 -11.27 3.53 12.39
C ASN A 326 -11.58 2.12 12.89
N ALA A 327 -12.46 2.06 13.89
CA ALA A 327 -13.24 0.87 14.15
C ALA A 327 -14.38 0.80 13.14
N VAL A 328 -14.31 -0.11 12.17
CA VAL A 328 -15.36 -0.30 11.17
C VAL A 328 -16.36 -1.38 11.60
N PRO A 329 -17.62 -1.36 11.12
CA PRO A 329 -18.60 -2.37 11.46
C PRO A 329 -18.13 -3.79 11.12
N PHE A 330 -18.29 -4.71 12.06
CA PHE A 330 -17.90 -6.10 11.86
C PHE A 330 -18.62 -6.73 10.66
N LYS A 331 -17.83 -7.42 9.82
CA LYS A 331 -18.31 -8.31 8.76
C LYS A 331 -17.64 -9.67 8.93
N ALA A 332 -18.42 -10.74 8.84
CA ALA A 332 -17.89 -12.09 8.94
C ALA A 332 -16.91 -12.41 7.79
N CYS A 333 -17.16 -11.83 6.61
CA CYS A 333 -16.35 -11.99 5.41
C CYS A 333 -16.01 -10.63 4.79
N VAL A 334 -14.74 -10.44 4.41
CA VAL A 334 -14.24 -9.33 3.59
C VAL A 334 -13.27 -9.91 2.55
N ASP A 335 -13.33 -9.42 1.32
CA ASP A 335 -12.34 -9.73 0.28
C ASP A 335 -12.08 -8.49 -0.59
N LEU A 336 -10.96 -8.46 -1.32
CA LEU A 336 -10.71 -7.48 -2.37
C LEU A 336 -11.62 -7.75 -3.58
N PHE A 337 -11.82 -9.04 -3.91
CA PHE A 337 -12.55 -9.46 -5.10
C PHE A 337 -13.61 -10.51 -4.77
N PRO A 338 -14.61 -10.19 -3.92
CA PRO A 338 -15.66 -11.15 -3.62
C PRO A 338 -16.50 -11.43 -4.86
N SER A 339 -16.74 -12.71 -5.16
CA SER A 339 -17.70 -13.13 -6.20
C SER A 339 -19.12 -12.67 -5.87
N GLU A 340 -20.00 -12.60 -6.88
CA GLU A 340 -21.42 -12.26 -6.68
C GLU A 340 -22.09 -13.15 -5.63
N ALA A 341 -21.74 -14.44 -5.59
CA ALA A 341 -22.25 -15.37 -4.60
C ALA A 341 -21.75 -15.05 -3.18
N GLN A 342 -20.49 -14.63 -3.02
CA GLN A 342 -19.95 -14.19 -1.73
C GLN A 342 -20.62 -12.90 -1.27
N VAL A 343 -20.84 -11.93 -2.17
CA VAL A 343 -21.57 -10.69 -1.86
C VAL A 343 -23.01 -10.98 -1.45
N ALA A 344 -23.72 -11.85 -2.18
CA ALA A 344 -25.07 -12.29 -1.82
C ALA A 344 -25.12 -13.02 -0.46
N GLY A 345 -24.03 -13.69 -0.08
CA GLY A 345 -23.82 -14.30 1.23
C GLY A 345 -23.42 -13.32 2.35
N GLY A 346 -23.26 -12.03 2.05
CA GLY A 346 -22.91 -10.99 3.02
C GLY A 346 -21.43 -10.69 3.17
N CYS A 347 -20.57 -11.20 2.27
CA CYS A 347 -19.17 -10.80 2.19
C CYS A 347 -19.06 -9.34 1.73
N ALA A 348 -18.25 -8.55 2.43
CA ALA A 348 -18.02 -7.16 2.07
C ALA A 348 -16.87 -7.04 1.08
N ASP A 349 -17.04 -6.11 0.15
CA ASP A 349 -15.99 -5.64 -0.75
C ASP A 349 -15.15 -4.57 -0.04
N LEU A 350 -13.82 -4.75 0.03
CA LEU A 350 -12.91 -3.82 0.70
C LEU A 350 -13.05 -2.39 0.15
N TYR A 351 -13.14 -2.22 -1.17
CA TYR A 351 -13.17 -0.89 -1.79
C TYR A 351 -14.42 -0.10 -1.37
N THR A 352 -15.55 -0.80 -1.17
CA THR A 352 -16.77 -0.18 -0.63
C THR A 352 -16.58 0.28 0.82
N LEU A 353 -15.88 -0.50 1.64
CA LEU A 353 -15.54 -0.10 3.01
C LEU A 353 -14.57 1.09 3.01
N LYS A 354 -13.46 1.01 2.27
CA LYS A 354 -12.44 2.06 2.10
C LYS A 354 -13.07 3.39 1.67
N ALA A 355 -13.97 3.37 0.67
CA ALA A 355 -14.64 4.59 0.19
C ALA A 355 -15.43 5.32 1.30
N THR A 356 -15.96 4.58 2.28
CA THR A 356 -16.70 5.13 3.43
C THR A 356 -15.83 5.42 4.65
N ALA A 357 -14.70 4.73 4.82
CA ALA A 357 -13.88 4.86 6.02
C ALA A 357 -12.69 5.81 5.81
N GLN A 358 -11.93 5.63 4.73
CA GLN A 358 -10.76 6.45 4.44
C GLN A 358 -11.14 7.80 3.82
N SER A 359 -10.53 8.87 4.36
CA SER A 359 -10.69 10.20 3.77
C SER A 359 -10.03 10.26 2.38
N PRO A 360 -10.69 10.87 1.38
CA PRO A 360 -10.15 11.02 0.03
C PRO A 360 -8.82 11.76 -0.01
N LEU A 361 -8.59 12.66 0.95
CA LEU A 361 -7.34 13.42 1.08
C LEU A 361 -6.10 12.52 1.22
N ARG A 362 -6.29 11.26 1.64
CA ARG A 362 -5.22 10.34 2.02
C ARG A 362 -4.86 9.33 0.94
N ARG A 363 -5.68 9.19 -0.11
CA ARG A 363 -5.57 8.08 -1.08
C ARG A 363 -4.29 8.05 -1.90
N ASN A 364 -3.66 9.21 -2.10
CA ASN A 364 -2.40 9.31 -2.83
C ASN A 364 -1.16 9.15 -1.93
N VAL A 365 -1.34 8.99 -0.62
CA VAL A 365 -0.24 8.95 0.35
C VAL A 365 -0.28 7.69 1.22
N PHE A 366 -1.47 7.26 1.63
CA PHE A 366 -1.64 6.15 2.58
C PHE A 366 -1.95 4.85 1.86
N HIS A 367 -1.22 3.78 2.21
CA HIS A 367 -1.72 2.42 2.05
C HIS A 367 -2.89 2.19 3.01
N TYR A 368 -3.94 1.52 2.55
CA TYR A 368 -5.11 1.21 3.37
C TYR A 368 -5.10 -0.26 3.78
N LEU A 369 -5.02 -0.47 5.09
CA LEU A 369 -4.97 -1.76 5.74
C LEU A 369 -6.23 -2.00 6.54
N LEU A 370 -6.88 -3.14 6.33
CA LEU A 370 -7.99 -3.60 7.16
C LEU A 370 -7.65 -4.87 7.93
N PHE A 371 -7.69 -4.79 9.26
CA PHE A 371 -7.80 -5.98 10.12
C PHE A 371 -9.24 -6.48 10.10
N ALA A 372 -9.50 -7.47 9.25
CA ALA A 372 -10.80 -8.08 9.02
C ALA A 372 -10.97 -9.41 9.79
N SER A 373 -12.20 -9.95 9.74
CA SER A 373 -12.50 -11.27 10.29
C SER A 373 -11.94 -12.39 9.41
N SER A 374 -12.54 -12.64 8.25
CA SER A 374 -12.17 -13.75 7.37
C SER A 374 -12.40 -13.40 5.91
N ARG A 375 -11.81 -14.17 5.00
CA ARG A 375 -12.13 -14.19 3.55
C ARG A 375 -13.16 -15.26 3.16
N GLN A 376 -13.65 -16.04 4.13
CA GLN A 376 -14.66 -17.08 3.92
C GLN A 376 -16.06 -16.54 4.13
N ALA A 377 -16.98 -16.84 3.22
CA ALA A 377 -18.37 -16.38 3.28
C ALA A 377 -19.11 -16.82 4.56
N ASP A 378 -18.70 -17.94 5.18
CA ASP A 378 -19.24 -18.44 6.44
C ASP A 378 -18.55 -17.86 7.69
N GLY A 379 -17.54 -17.01 7.52
CA GLY A 379 -16.76 -16.41 8.60
C GLY A 379 -15.80 -17.36 9.31
N LEU A 380 -15.64 -18.60 8.84
CA LEU A 380 -14.63 -19.53 9.36
C LEU A 380 -13.22 -19.09 8.93
N ALA A 381 -12.17 -19.66 9.54
CA ALA A 381 -10.79 -19.33 9.23
C ALA A 381 -10.50 -19.42 7.71
N GLY A 382 -10.17 -18.27 7.11
CA GLY A 382 -9.70 -18.15 5.74
C GLY A 382 -8.19 -17.93 5.69
N SER A 383 -7.66 -17.56 4.52
CA SER A 383 -6.28 -17.06 4.39
C SER A 383 -5.95 -16.03 5.48
N SER A 384 -4.68 -15.95 5.89
CA SER A 384 -4.20 -14.96 6.86
C SER A 384 -4.38 -13.54 6.37
N GLY A 385 -4.34 -13.33 5.06
CA GLY A 385 -4.52 -12.01 4.44
C GLY A 385 -4.76 -12.08 2.94
N VAL A 386 -4.75 -10.91 2.34
CA VAL A 386 -4.66 -10.67 0.90
C VAL A 386 -4.25 -9.22 0.67
N ALA A 387 -3.45 -8.98 -0.37
CA ALA A 387 -3.09 -7.64 -0.78
C ALA A 387 -3.09 -7.51 -2.30
N GLU A 388 -3.21 -6.27 -2.76
CA GLU A 388 -2.83 -5.92 -4.11
C GLU A 388 -1.33 -6.11 -4.33
N ILE A 389 -0.94 -6.40 -5.58
CA ILE A 389 0.46 -6.44 -5.99
C ILE A 389 0.80 -5.08 -6.62
N SER A 390 1.81 -4.42 -6.06
CA SER A 390 2.21 -3.06 -6.43
C SER A 390 1.09 -2.02 -6.29
N GLY A 391 0.15 -2.24 -5.36
CA GLY A 391 -0.98 -1.35 -5.07
C GLY A 391 -0.90 -0.70 -3.70
N ASN A 392 -2.06 -0.32 -3.16
CA ASN A 392 -2.16 0.36 -1.87
C ASN A 392 -3.15 -0.29 -0.90
N ASP A 393 -3.86 -1.34 -1.31
CA ASP A 393 -4.89 -1.98 -0.48
C ASP A 393 -4.50 -3.37 0.01
N LEU A 394 -4.70 -3.61 1.31
CA LEU A 394 -4.37 -4.87 1.95
C LEU A 394 -5.32 -5.23 3.10
N VAL A 395 -5.47 -6.53 3.35
CA VAL A 395 -6.32 -7.11 4.40
C VAL A 395 -5.52 -8.12 5.20
N VAL A 396 -5.60 -8.00 6.53
CA VAL A 396 -5.21 -9.05 7.47
C VAL A 396 -6.49 -9.71 8.00
N SER A 397 -6.69 -11.00 7.77
CA SER A 397 -7.93 -11.75 8.01
C SER A 397 -7.71 -13.00 8.88
N LEU A 398 -7.21 -12.79 10.10
CA LEU A 398 -6.83 -13.86 11.04
C LEU A 398 -7.97 -14.36 11.95
N GLY A 399 -9.21 -13.94 11.73
CA GLY A 399 -10.38 -14.38 12.49
C GLY A 399 -10.64 -15.89 12.34
N GLY A 400 -10.99 -16.55 13.44
CA GLY A 400 -11.22 -17.99 13.51
C GLY A 400 -9.96 -18.86 13.58
N TRP A 401 -8.76 -18.25 13.58
CA TRP A 401 -7.48 -18.96 13.65
C TRP A 401 -7.17 -19.53 15.04
N GLY A 402 -7.93 -19.12 16.07
CA GLY A 402 -7.71 -19.58 17.45
C GLY A 402 -6.50 -18.96 18.14
N LEU A 403 -6.12 -17.75 17.71
CA LEU A 403 -5.09 -16.94 18.36
C LEU A 403 -5.70 -16.16 19.52
N ASP A 404 -4.99 -16.10 20.65
CA ASP A 404 -5.44 -15.34 21.82
C ASP A 404 -4.25 -14.90 22.70
N ASP A 405 -4.60 -14.27 23.83
CA ASP A 405 -3.67 -13.71 24.80
C ASP A 405 -3.77 -14.42 26.17
N LEU A 406 -4.03 -15.73 26.19
CA LEU A 406 -4.24 -16.48 27.44
C LEU A 406 -2.93 -16.91 28.12
N THR A 407 -1.86 -17.16 27.36
CA THR A 407 -0.53 -17.51 27.88
C THR A 407 0.56 -16.74 27.13
N SER A 408 1.78 -16.69 27.67
CA SER A 408 2.89 -15.98 27.01
C SER A 408 3.19 -16.52 25.60
N ASN A 409 3.13 -17.83 25.41
CA ASN A 409 3.35 -18.45 24.10
C ASN A 409 2.23 -18.08 23.12
N ARG A 410 0.97 -18.09 23.58
CA ARG A 410 -0.20 -17.71 22.78
C ARG A 410 -0.17 -16.23 22.42
N ARG A 411 0.17 -15.35 23.37
CA ARG A 411 0.41 -13.91 23.13
C ARG A 411 1.49 -13.71 22.08
N ASN A 412 2.64 -14.36 22.23
CA ASN A 412 3.73 -14.24 21.26
C ASN A 412 3.28 -14.70 19.88
N ALA A 413 2.57 -15.83 19.77
CA ALA A 413 2.03 -16.30 18.50
C ALA A 413 1.03 -15.31 17.88
N LEU A 414 0.10 -14.77 18.66
CA LEU A 414 -0.83 -13.72 18.21
C LEU A 414 -0.08 -12.50 17.66
N VAL A 415 0.87 -11.97 18.43
CA VAL A 415 1.66 -10.79 18.05
C VAL A 415 2.52 -11.05 16.81
N ASN A 416 3.23 -12.17 16.78
CA ASN A 416 4.18 -12.48 15.71
C ASN A 416 3.46 -12.84 14.40
N ILE A 417 2.33 -13.56 14.47
CA ILE A 417 1.54 -13.88 13.27
C ILE A 417 0.86 -12.62 12.73
N GLN A 418 0.30 -11.75 13.59
CA GLN A 418 -0.22 -10.46 13.13
C GLN A 418 0.88 -9.61 12.46
N ALA A 419 2.05 -9.51 13.08
CA ALA A 419 3.17 -8.72 12.54
C ALA A 419 3.66 -9.28 11.21
N SER A 420 3.83 -10.60 11.12
CA SER A 420 4.38 -11.23 9.93
C SER A 420 3.38 -11.27 8.78
N THR A 421 2.09 -11.48 9.05
CA THR A 421 1.05 -11.35 8.03
C THR A 421 0.95 -9.90 7.55
N LEU A 422 0.89 -8.91 8.45
CA LEU A 422 0.87 -7.50 8.03
C LEU A 422 2.07 -7.18 7.13
N MET A 423 3.29 -7.52 7.54
CA MET A 423 4.48 -7.25 6.73
C MET A 423 4.48 -8.02 5.40
N HIS A 424 3.91 -9.23 5.37
CA HIS A 424 3.75 -10.01 4.13
C HIS A 424 2.81 -9.32 3.15
N GLU A 425 1.60 -8.98 3.59
CA GLU A 425 0.61 -8.31 2.75
C GLU A 425 1.09 -6.91 2.32
N LEU A 426 1.78 -6.19 3.20
CA LEU A 426 2.44 -4.93 2.84
C LEU A 426 3.52 -5.14 1.78
N GLY A 427 4.28 -6.23 1.85
CA GLY A 427 5.30 -6.56 0.86
C GLY A 427 4.74 -6.68 -0.55
N HIS A 428 3.53 -7.22 -0.71
CA HIS A 428 2.83 -7.24 -2.01
C HIS A 428 2.53 -5.85 -2.53
N ASN A 429 2.01 -4.95 -1.68
CA ASN A 429 1.80 -3.54 -2.06
C ASN A 429 3.12 -2.86 -2.47
N LEU A 430 4.24 -3.25 -1.85
CA LEU A 430 5.57 -2.75 -2.19
C LEU A 430 6.25 -3.50 -3.36
N GLY A 431 5.50 -4.34 -4.08
CA GLY A 431 5.95 -4.99 -5.32
C GLY A 431 6.60 -6.36 -5.16
N LEU A 432 6.64 -6.92 -3.96
CA LEU A 432 7.21 -8.25 -3.72
C LEU A 432 6.23 -9.37 -4.04
N ARG A 433 6.76 -10.50 -4.49
CA ARG A 433 6.04 -11.75 -4.72
C ARG A 433 6.53 -12.85 -3.77
N HIS A 434 5.82 -13.97 -3.71
CA HIS A 434 6.16 -15.06 -2.80
C HIS A 434 7.53 -15.70 -3.07
N GLY A 435 8.02 -15.63 -4.31
CA GLY A 435 9.36 -16.03 -4.70
C GLY A 435 10.36 -14.86 -4.78
N GLY A 436 10.01 -13.67 -4.30
CA GLY A 436 10.79 -12.44 -4.48
C GLY A 436 10.30 -11.69 -5.70
N PHE A 437 10.87 -11.98 -6.87
CA PHE A 437 10.50 -11.38 -8.15
C PHE A 437 9.57 -12.26 -9.01
N GLU A 438 9.33 -13.50 -8.59
CA GLU A 438 8.58 -14.53 -9.31
C GLU A 438 7.38 -15.01 -8.49
N ASP A 439 6.30 -15.44 -9.17
CA ASP A 439 5.10 -16.00 -8.52
C ASP A 439 5.38 -17.35 -7.84
N GLY A 440 6.40 -18.06 -8.31
CA GLY A 440 6.87 -19.30 -7.73
C GLY A 440 8.21 -19.72 -8.33
N PRO A 441 8.90 -20.69 -7.71
CA PRO A 441 8.41 -21.52 -6.61
C PRO A 441 8.48 -20.81 -5.24
N ASN A 442 7.55 -21.17 -4.35
CA ASN A 442 7.51 -20.75 -2.94
C ASN A 442 8.36 -21.75 -2.10
N PHE A 443 8.46 -21.56 -0.78
CA PHE A 443 9.18 -22.45 0.15
C PHE A 443 10.69 -22.62 -0.10
N LYS A 444 11.28 -21.82 -0.99
CA LYS A 444 12.72 -21.82 -1.30
C LYS A 444 13.56 -21.68 -0.01
N PRO A 445 14.37 -22.69 0.38
CA PRO A 445 15.13 -22.61 1.63
C PRO A 445 16.24 -21.54 1.62
N ASN A 446 16.67 -21.09 0.44
CA ASN A 446 17.70 -20.07 0.27
C ASN A 446 17.15 -18.63 0.12
N TYR A 447 15.83 -18.47 0.02
CA TYR A 447 15.14 -17.17 -0.03
C TYR A 447 14.56 -16.85 1.35
N LEU A 448 15.40 -16.28 2.22
CA LEU A 448 15.03 -15.97 3.61
C LEU A 448 14.26 -14.65 3.67
N SER A 449 12.95 -14.74 3.48
CA SER A 449 12.05 -13.58 3.49
C SER A 449 10.71 -13.98 4.08
N ILE A 450 10.04 -13.07 4.80
CA ILE A 450 8.65 -13.32 5.23
C ILE A 450 7.67 -13.43 4.06
N MET A 451 8.06 -13.02 2.84
CA MET A 451 7.26 -13.23 1.62
C MET A 451 7.19 -14.71 1.22
N ASN A 452 8.15 -15.51 1.70
CA ASN A 452 8.20 -16.94 1.48
C ASN A 452 7.47 -17.66 2.61
N TYR A 453 6.51 -18.53 2.25
CA TYR A 453 5.67 -19.25 3.21
C TYR A 453 6.46 -20.18 4.13
N ALA A 454 7.67 -20.59 3.75
CA ALA A 454 8.55 -21.32 4.66
C ALA A 454 8.85 -20.50 5.93
N TYR A 455 8.86 -19.18 5.84
CA TYR A 455 9.27 -18.26 6.91
C TYR A 455 8.14 -17.36 7.40
N GLN A 456 7.10 -17.07 6.61
CA GLN A 456 6.01 -16.17 6.98
C GLN A 456 5.42 -16.46 8.37
N LEU A 457 5.11 -17.72 8.68
CA LEU A 457 4.52 -18.08 9.99
C LEU A 457 5.51 -18.75 10.95
N ASN A 458 6.74 -19.00 10.51
CA ASN A 458 7.80 -19.66 11.29
C ASN A 458 8.87 -18.68 11.77
N GLY A 459 8.94 -17.48 11.18
CA GLY A 459 9.99 -16.50 11.41
C GLY A 459 11.28 -16.86 10.68
N LEU A 460 12.24 -15.94 10.72
CA LEU A 460 13.58 -16.14 10.18
C LEU A 460 14.58 -16.51 11.27
N PRO A 461 15.65 -17.25 10.94
CA PRO A 461 16.72 -17.52 11.89
C PRO A 461 17.47 -16.25 12.27
N LEU A 462 17.81 -16.10 13.56
CA LEU A 462 18.64 -15.00 14.03
C LEU A 462 20.04 -15.03 13.42
N ASN A 463 20.61 -16.23 13.28
CA ASN A 463 21.86 -16.47 12.59
C ASN A 463 21.63 -17.44 11.41
N PRO A 464 21.44 -16.95 10.18
CA PRO A 464 21.17 -17.80 9.02
C PRO A 464 22.35 -18.69 8.61
N ALA A 465 23.54 -18.46 9.20
CA ALA A 465 24.78 -19.16 8.87
C ALA A 465 25.16 -20.29 9.83
N ALA A 466 24.26 -20.69 10.74
CA ALA A 466 24.53 -21.69 11.77
C ALA A 466 23.50 -22.82 11.78
N GLN A 467 23.92 -23.99 12.27
CA GLN A 467 23.01 -25.12 12.54
C GLN A 467 21.85 -24.68 13.44
N GLY A 468 20.66 -25.16 13.12
CA GLY A 468 19.39 -24.76 13.73
C GLY A 468 18.62 -23.75 12.87
N ALA A 469 19.30 -23.02 11.97
CA ALA A 469 18.63 -22.08 11.07
C ALA A 469 17.64 -22.78 10.12
N GLU A 470 17.92 -24.04 9.78
CA GLU A 470 17.08 -24.88 8.93
C GLU A 470 15.73 -25.23 9.58
N GLN A 471 15.57 -25.14 10.91
CA GLN A 471 14.33 -25.52 11.60
C GLN A 471 13.10 -24.75 11.07
N HIS A 472 13.29 -23.47 10.73
CA HIS A 472 12.22 -22.61 10.20
C HIS A 472 11.67 -23.13 8.86
N TRP A 473 12.55 -23.67 8.00
CA TRP A 473 12.13 -24.33 6.75
C TRP A 473 11.67 -25.78 7.00
N GLN A 474 12.39 -26.54 7.82
CA GLN A 474 12.10 -27.95 8.13
C GLN A 474 10.72 -28.16 8.77
N TYR A 475 10.15 -27.16 9.45
CA TYR A 475 8.80 -27.27 9.99
C TYR A 475 7.74 -27.50 8.91
N ASN A 476 8.02 -27.14 7.66
CA ASN A 476 7.12 -27.34 6.52
C ASN A 476 7.19 -28.76 5.95
N LEU A 477 8.15 -29.58 6.39
CA LEU A 477 8.20 -30.99 6.05
C LEU A 477 6.98 -31.74 6.62
N SER A 478 6.74 -32.95 6.10
CA SER A 478 5.71 -33.83 6.65
C SER A 478 5.90 -34.04 8.16
N ARG A 479 4.78 -34.24 8.88
CA ARG A 479 4.79 -34.47 10.33
C ARG A 479 5.81 -35.53 10.76
N ASP A 480 5.88 -36.65 10.03
CA ASP A 480 6.82 -37.74 10.33
C ASP A 480 8.28 -37.36 10.09
N ALA A 481 8.56 -36.48 9.13
CA ALA A 481 9.90 -35.99 8.85
C ALA A 481 10.35 -34.98 9.92
N ARG A 482 9.54 -33.96 10.21
CA ARG A 482 9.90 -32.91 11.18
C ARG A 482 10.09 -33.44 12.61
N GLN A 483 9.35 -34.50 13.00
CA GLN A 483 9.54 -35.14 14.30
C GLN A 483 10.91 -35.79 14.49
N ARG A 484 11.59 -36.20 13.41
CA ARG A 484 12.97 -36.73 13.47
C ARG A 484 13.97 -35.66 13.93
N PHE A 485 13.61 -34.40 13.76
CA PHE A 485 14.39 -33.23 14.17
C PHE A 485 13.92 -32.64 15.52
N GLY A 486 12.95 -33.27 16.20
CA GLY A 486 12.40 -32.79 17.46
C GLY A 486 11.40 -31.64 17.33
N LEU A 487 10.91 -31.36 16.12
CA LEU A 487 9.94 -30.29 15.86
C LEU A 487 8.50 -30.84 15.93
N PHE A 488 7.97 -30.98 17.14
CA PHE A 488 6.63 -31.53 17.38
C PHE A 488 5.52 -30.48 17.21
N GLY A 489 5.80 -29.21 17.52
CA GLY A 489 4.92 -28.06 17.29
C GLY A 489 5.71 -26.79 16.98
N ARG A 490 5.01 -25.71 16.60
CA ARG A 490 5.66 -24.44 16.19
C ARG A 490 6.48 -23.77 17.29
N CYS A 491 6.19 -24.07 18.57
CA CYS A 491 6.98 -23.53 19.68
C CYS A 491 8.35 -24.21 19.84
N ASP A 492 8.59 -25.34 19.16
CA ASP A 492 9.89 -26.03 19.19
C ASP A 492 10.90 -25.40 18.21
N ILE A 493 10.45 -24.53 17.30
CA ILE A 493 11.33 -23.78 16.39
C ILE A 493 12.06 -22.72 17.22
N ASP A 494 13.39 -22.72 17.15
CA ASP A 494 14.22 -21.73 17.81
C ASP A 494 13.86 -20.32 17.35
N ASN A 495 13.48 -19.45 18.29
CA ASN A 495 12.97 -18.10 17.99
C ASN A 495 11.77 -18.09 17.02
N GLY A 496 10.99 -19.18 17.02
CA GLY A 496 9.77 -19.30 16.25
C GLY A 496 8.60 -18.46 16.79
N PRO A 497 7.37 -18.68 16.29
CA PRO A 497 6.23 -17.80 16.53
C PRO A 497 5.80 -17.68 18.00
N CYS A 498 6.16 -18.64 18.85
CA CYS A 498 5.88 -18.57 20.30
C CYS A 498 6.92 -17.76 21.09
N SER A 499 7.96 -17.22 20.43
CA SER A 499 9.07 -16.51 21.08
C SER A 499 8.96 -15.00 20.92
N SER A 500 9.36 -14.26 21.95
CA SER A 500 9.56 -12.81 21.85
C SER A 500 10.68 -12.42 20.87
N ALA A 501 11.63 -13.33 20.62
CA ALA A 501 12.77 -13.15 19.72
C ALA A 501 12.47 -13.49 18.25
N PHE A 502 11.20 -13.72 17.90
CA PHE A 502 10.77 -13.92 16.52
C PHE A 502 11.25 -12.79 15.60
N ARG A 503 11.92 -13.17 14.52
CA ARG A 503 12.46 -12.26 13.51
C ARG A 503 11.57 -12.25 12.28
N LEU A 504 11.06 -11.06 11.96
CA LEU A 504 10.51 -10.70 10.65
C LEU A 504 11.55 -9.88 9.89
N ASP A 505 11.77 -10.21 8.63
CA ASP A 505 12.71 -9.52 7.73
C ASP A 505 12.34 -9.89 6.29
N TYR A 506 12.57 -8.99 5.34
CA TYR A 506 12.66 -9.38 3.94
C TYR A 506 14.08 -9.86 3.60
N SER A 507 14.23 -10.53 2.46
CA SER A 507 15.56 -10.97 2.04
C SER A 507 16.43 -9.78 1.60
N ASP A 508 17.73 -9.92 1.81
CA ASP A 508 18.78 -9.00 1.35
C ASP A 508 19.52 -9.54 0.10
N GLY A 509 19.02 -10.62 -0.52
CA GLY A 509 19.57 -11.21 -1.74
C GLY A 509 20.94 -11.90 -1.59
N SER A 510 21.44 -12.08 -0.37
CA SER A 510 22.77 -12.68 -0.15
C SER A 510 22.82 -14.22 -0.20
N GLY A 511 21.68 -14.89 -0.38
CA GLY A 511 21.56 -16.34 -0.48
C GLY A 511 22.15 -16.90 -1.78
N ALA A 512 22.92 -17.98 -1.64
CA ALA A 512 23.47 -18.70 -2.78
C ALA A 512 22.38 -19.36 -3.63
N VAL A 513 22.62 -19.49 -4.93
CA VAL A 513 21.73 -20.19 -5.86
C VAL A 513 21.76 -21.69 -5.59
N PHE A 514 20.58 -22.30 -5.45
CA PHE A 514 20.43 -23.76 -5.31
C PHE A 514 20.00 -24.40 -6.62
N ASN A 515 20.34 -25.68 -6.80
CA ASN A 515 19.85 -26.51 -7.90
C ASN A 515 19.34 -27.82 -7.30
N GLU A 516 18.04 -28.08 -7.42
CA GLU A 516 17.39 -29.24 -6.81
C GLU A 516 17.86 -30.58 -7.39
N ASN A 517 18.53 -30.58 -8.55
CA ASN A 517 19.17 -31.77 -9.10
C ASN A 517 20.58 -32.02 -8.54
N ALA A 518 21.14 -31.08 -7.78
CA ALA A 518 22.52 -31.13 -7.27
C ALA A 518 22.70 -30.27 -6.01
N LEU A 519 21.91 -30.54 -4.97
CA LEU A 519 21.99 -29.85 -3.68
C LEU A 519 23.21 -30.30 -2.89
N ASN A 520 23.94 -29.34 -2.31
CA ASN A 520 25.08 -29.60 -1.43
C ASN A 520 24.61 -29.59 0.03
N GLU A 521 24.70 -30.73 0.70
CA GLU A 521 24.27 -30.89 2.10
C GLU A 521 25.17 -30.17 3.11
N ARG A 522 26.30 -29.59 2.69
CA ARG A 522 27.21 -28.80 3.55
C ARG A 522 27.06 -27.30 3.38
N ALA A 523 26.18 -26.86 2.48
CA ALA A 523 26.00 -25.45 2.10
C ALA A 523 24.99 -24.70 2.98
N GLY A 524 24.43 -25.35 4.01
CA GLY A 524 23.37 -24.77 4.83
C GLY A 524 22.19 -24.28 3.98
N LEU A 525 21.62 -23.14 4.34
CA LEU A 525 20.54 -22.46 3.58
C LEU A 525 21.09 -21.55 2.46
N GLY A 526 22.30 -21.79 1.97
CA GLY A 526 22.96 -20.89 1.00
C GLY A 526 23.51 -19.62 1.64
N ARG A 527 23.53 -19.56 2.98
CA ARG A 527 24.19 -18.54 3.80
C ARG A 527 24.99 -19.28 4.87
N GLY A 528 26.31 -19.15 4.87
CA GLY A 528 27.19 -19.90 5.77
C GLY A 528 27.46 -21.35 5.34
N ASN A 529 28.04 -22.15 6.24
CA ASN A 529 28.39 -23.55 6.00
C ASN A 529 28.01 -24.40 7.22
N PHE A 530 26.90 -25.14 7.10
CA PHE A 530 26.46 -26.14 8.07
C PHE A 530 25.70 -27.25 7.35
N ASN A 531 25.41 -28.32 8.07
CA ASN A 531 24.89 -29.52 7.43
C ASN A 531 23.37 -29.54 7.41
N ILE A 532 22.78 -29.83 6.25
CA ILE A 532 21.35 -30.13 6.07
C ILE A 532 21.26 -31.41 5.23
N ASP A 533 20.67 -32.46 5.80
CA ASP A 533 20.32 -33.69 5.11
C ASP A 533 19.08 -33.42 4.23
N TRP A 534 19.31 -33.10 2.96
CA TRP A 534 18.24 -32.67 2.03
C TRP A 534 17.39 -33.85 1.59
N ASN A 535 17.98 -35.04 1.48
CA ASN A 535 17.28 -36.25 1.01
C ASN A 535 16.67 -37.08 2.16
N LEU A 536 16.92 -36.68 3.42
CA LEU A 536 16.41 -37.26 4.65
C LEU A 536 16.82 -38.74 4.87
N ASN A 537 17.99 -39.14 4.35
CA ASN A 537 18.50 -40.51 4.45
C ASN A 537 19.22 -40.81 5.78
N GLY A 538 19.47 -39.77 6.61
CA GLY A 538 20.13 -39.86 7.91
C GLY A 538 21.66 -39.72 7.88
N VAL A 539 22.25 -39.38 6.72
CA VAL A 539 23.69 -39.20 6.51
C VAL A 539 23.90 -37.90 5.73
N ILE A 540 25.00 -37.20 6.01
CA ILE A 540 25.42 -36.04 5.21
C ILE A 540 26.29 -36.54 4.05
N ASP A 541 25.74 -36.50 2.85
CA ASP A 541 26.37 -36.92 1.61
C ASP A 541 27.46 -35.94 1.16
N ASP A 542 28.63 -36.47 0.78
CA ASP A 542 29.72 -35.66 0.20
C ASP A 542 29.46 -35.30 -1.28
N ALA A 543 28.61 -36.08 -1.96
CA ALA A 543 28.19 -35.83 -3.33
C ALA A 543 26.87 -35.06 -3.36
N PRO A 544 26.63 -34.20 -4.37
CA PRO A 544 25.35 -33.50 -4.48
C PRO A 544 24.17 -34.46 -4.57
N VAL A 545 23.07 -34.13 -3.89
CA VAL A 545 21.85 -34.93 -3.83
C VAL A 545 20.73 -34.29 -4.62
N LYS A 546 19.80 -35.11 -5.09
CA LYS A 546 18.58 -34.65 -5.75
C LYS A 546 17.42 -34.70 -4.74
N ALA A 547 16.83 -33.55 -4.42
CA ALA A 547 15.69 -33.45 -3.52
C ALA A 547 14.81 -32.25 -3.92
N ASP A 548 13.51 -32.39 -3.69
CA ASP A 548 12.53 -31.31 -3.79
C ASP A 548 12.52 -30.55 -2.45
N VAL A 549 12.80 -29.25 -2.50
CA VAL A 549 12.88 -28.39 -1.31
C VAL A 549 11.86 -27.26 -1.32
N THR A 550 11.03 -27.17 -2.37
CA THR A 550 9.94 -26.20 -2.52
C THR A 550 8.57 -26.81 -2.31
N PHE A 551 8.50 -28.14 -2.18
CA PHE A 551 7.28 -28.91 -1.92
C PHE A 551 6.25 -28.77 -3.05
N ASP A 552 6.73 -28.76 -4.29
CA ASP A 552 5.87 -28.51 -5.45
C ASP A 552 4.75 -29.56 -5.54
N THR A 553 3.54 -29.09 -5.87
CA THR A 553 2.37 -29.94 -6.09
C THR A 553 1.72 -29.68 -7.44
N ASP A 554 1.11 -30.71 -8.03
CA ASP A 554 0.27 -30.55 -9.22
C ASP A 554 -1.06 -29.88 -8.87
N ASN A 555 -1.87 -29.57 -9.89
CA ASN A 555 -3.20 -28.96 -9.73
C ASN A 555 -4.18 -29.82 -8.89
N ALA A 556 -3.84 -31.08 -8.60
CA ALA A 556 -4.61 -31.96 -7.72
C ALA A 556 -4.04 -32.02 -6.29
N GLY A 557 -3.05 -31.18 -5.97
CA GLY A 557 -2.39 -31.11 -4.66
C GLY A 557 -1.49 -32.31 -4.37
N ARG A 558 -1.11 -33.09 -5.38
CA ARG A 558 -0.19 -34.22 -5.21
C ARG A 558 1.24 -33.73 -5.42
N PRO A 559 2.25 -34.24 -4.68
CA PRO A 559 3.64 -33.90 -4.92
C PRO A 559 4.02 -34.09 -6.38
N ALA A 560 4.48 -33.02 -7.02
CA ALA A 560 4.86 -32.97 -8.42
C ALA A 560 6.14 -32.15 -8.54
N PRO A 561 7.26 -32.67 -8.03
CA PRO A 561 8.52 -31.94 -7.97
C PRO A 561 8.91 -31.48 -9.36
N ALA A 562 8.84 -30.17 -9.61
CA ALA A 562 9.22 -29.57 -10.87
C ALA A 562 10.72 -29.27 -10.83
N TYR A 563 11.56 -30.23 -10.40
CA TYR A 563 12.98 -30.08 -10.07
C TYR A 563 13.63 -28.92 -10.82
N THR A 564 13.56 -27.76 -10.19
CA THR A 564 13.83 -26.50 -10.88
C THR A 564 15.30 -26.44 -11.17
N THR A 565 15.68 -25.80 -12.28
CA THR A 565 17.10 -25.78 -12.64
C THR A 565 17.87 -24.92 -11.63
N TYR A 566 17.25 -23.84 -11.10
CA TYR A 566 17.87 -22.95 -10.11
C TYR A 566 16.85 -22.25 -9.20
N LEU A 567 16.97 -22.39 -7.89
CA LEU A 567 16.27 -21.58 -6.89
C LEU A 567 17.13 -20.38 -6.52
N ARG A 568 16.60 -19.17 -6.65
CA ARG A 568 17.33 -17.92 -6.42
C ARG A 568 16.76 -17.16 -5.23
N ASP A 569 17.66 -16.55 -4.47
CA ASP A 569 17.33 -15.49 -3.54
C ASP A 569 16.98 -14.19 -4.32
N HIS A 570 16.37 -13.23 -3.64
CA HIS A 570 16.03 -11.91 -4.18
C HIS A 570 16.32 -10.84 -3.12
N ASP A 571 16.93 -9.72 -3.50
CA ASP A 571 17.11 -8.59 -2.60
C ASP A 571 15.80 -7.79 -2.52
N ASP A 572 14.88 -8.28 -1.71
CA ASP A 572 13.57 -7.65 -1.51
C ASP A 572 13.70 -6.21 -1.02
N TRP A 573 14.59 -5.97 -0.04
CA TRP A 573 14.80 -4.65 0.52
C TRP A 573 15.31 -3.63 -0.50
N GLY A 574 16.17 -4.07 -1.42
CA GLY A 574 16.68 -3.26 -2.52
C GLY A 574 15.67 -3.01 -3.63
N ASN A 575 14.56 -3.76 -3.67
CA ASN A 575 13.56 -3.71 -4.75
C ASN A 575 12.15 -3.31 -4.26
N LEU A 576 12.03 -2.77 -3.05
CA LEU A 576 10.76 -2.22 -2.58
C LEU A 576 10.34 -1.01 -3.42
N ASN A 577 9.07 -0.98 -3.79
CA ASN A 577 8.42 0.14 -4.43
C ASN A 577 7.52 0.88 -3.42
N LEU A 578 8.02 1.98 -2.85
CA LEU A 578 7.28 2.79 -1.88
C LEU A 578 6.27 3.74 -2.55
N SER A 579 6.49 4.07 -3.81
CA SER A 579 5.74 5.11 -4.51
C SER A 579 4.64 4.53 -5.40
N PHE A 580 3.59 3.97 -4.79
CA PHE A 580 2.53 3.27 -5.54
C PHE A 580 1.90 4.15 -6.64
N THR A 581 1.71 5.45 -6.39
CA THR A 581 1.10 6.39 -7.37
C THR A 581 1.92 6.60 -8.66
N ARG A 582 3.18 6.13 -8.70
CA ARG A 582 4.08 6.25 -9.86
C ARG A 582 4.03 5.08 -10.82
N TYR A 583 3.28 4.04 -10.46
CA TYR A 583 3.20 2.82 -11.24
C TYR A 583 1.75 2.53 -11.58
N TRP A 584 1.58 1.71 -12.60
CA TRP A 584 0.28 1.18 -13.00
C TRP A 584 -0.48 0.60 -11.82
N GLY A 585 0.21 -0.19 -11.00
CA GLY A 585 -0.36 -0.83 -9.82
C GLY A 585 -0.91 0.13 -8.78
N GLY A 586 -0.48 1.39 -8.68
CA GLY A 586 -1.03 2.30 -7.66
C GLY A 586 -1.71 3.55 -8.22
N ASN A 587 -1.76 3.72 -9.54
CA ASN A 587 -2.43 4.84 -10.19
C ASN A 587 -3.18 4.40 -11.45
N ASN A 588 -4.14 3.49 -11.24
CA ASN A 588 -5.10 3.05 -12.24
C ASN A 588 -6.52 3.48 -11.83
N PRO A 589 -6.90 4.73 -12.10
CA PRO A 589 -8.26 5.18 -11.87
C PRO A 589 -9.17 4.54 -12.91
N GLY A 590 -9.59 3.30 -12.68
CA GLY A 590 -10.79 2.80 -13.33
C GLY A 590 -10.69 1.65 -14.31
N VAL A 591 -9.62 0.85 -14.41
CA VAL A 591 -9.59 -0.29 -15.36
C VAL A 591 -9.12 -1.59 -14.71
N THR A 592 -9.98 -2.59 -14.52
CA THR A 592 -9.49 -3.94 -14.16
C THR A 592 -8.90 -4.70 -15.35
N ARG A 593 -7.59 -4.99 -15.37
CA ARG A 593 -7.12 -6.21 -16.06
C ARG A 593 -7.60 -7.42 -15.27
N LEU A 594 -8.78 -7.93 -15.60
CA LEU A 594 -9.28 -9.21 -15.12
C LEU A 594 -8.64 -10.32 -15.96
N ASN A 595 -7.50 -10.84 -15.49
CA ASN A 595 -7.24 -12.28 -15.54
C ASN A 595 -6.29 -12.64 -14.39
N ALA A 596 -6.73 -13.55 -13.52
CA ALA A 596 -5.87 -14.28 -12.59
C ALA A 596 -4.72 -14.94 -13.38
N PRO A 597 -3.53 -15.15 -12.80
CA PRO A 597 -2.34 -15.50 -13.57
C PRO A 597 -2.52 -16.82 -14.30
N SER A 598 -2.66 -16.78 -15.63
CA SER A 598 -1.87 -17.69 -16.45
C SER A 598 -0.50 -17.04 -16.59
N GLN A 599 0.53 -17.82 -16.25
CA GLN A 599 1.93 -17.49 -16.48
C GLN A 599 2.15 -16.93 -17.89
N GLU A 600 3.11 -16.00 -18.04
CA GLU A 600 3.44 -15.24 -19.27
C GLU A 600 2.47 -14.04 -19.42
N GLU A 601 2.86 -12.76 -19.39
CA GLU A 601 3.99 -12.08 -20.02
C GLU A 601 4.07 -10.62 -19.51
N HIS A 602 5.22 -9.99 -19.80
CA HIS A 602 5.41 -8.54 -19.77
C HIS A 602 4.29 -7.75 -20.46
N ALA A 603 4.05 -6.52 -19.98
CA ALA A 603 3.54 -5.37 -20.74
C ALA A 603 2.87 -5.70 -22.09
N HIS A 604 1.59 -6.08 -22.08
CA HIS A 604 0.82 -6.25 -23.32
C HIS A 604 -0.22 -5.15 -23.51
N ASP A 605 -0.01 -4.40 -24.59
CA ASP A 605 -0.78 -3.33 -25.23
C ASP A 605 -2.09 -3.84 -25.87
N ASP A 606 -2.79 -4.80 -25.26
CA ASP A 606 -3.96 -5.42 -25.88
C ASP A 606 -5.28 -4.94 -25.24
N HIS A 607 -6.04 -4.21 -26.06
CA HIS A 607 -7.40 -3.71 -25.86
C HIS A 607 -8.50 -4.81 -25.93
N ASP A 608 -8.16 -6.10 -25.83
CA ASP A 608 -9.06 -7.19 -26.25
C ASP A 608 -9.92 -7.83 -25.13
N ASP A 609 -9.70 -7.50 -23.86
CA ASP A 609 -10.57 -7.94 -22.76
C ASP A 609 -11.45 -6.77 -22.26
N ALA A 610 -12.76 -6.98 -22.26
CA ALA A 610 -13.77 -5.96 -22.01
C ALA A 610 -13.79 -5.52 -20.52
N VAL A 611 -13.15 -4.40 -20.19
CA VAL A 611 -12.95 -3.94 -18.81
C VAL A 611 -13.98 -2.88 -18.36
N PRO A 612 -14.69 -3.06 -17.23
CA PRO A 612 -15.54 -2.01 -16.68
C PRO A 612 -14.73 -0.78 -16.24
N LEU A 613 -15.23 0.43 -16.55
CA LEU A 613 -14.73 1.68 -15.98
C LEU A 613 -15.11 1.76 -14.49
N PHE A 614 -14.14 1.91 -13.58
CA PHE A 614 -14.41 2.19 -12.16
C PHE A 614 -14.29 3.67 -11.82
N ASP A 615 -14.92 4.08 -10.72
CA ASP A 615 -14.97 5.46 -10.25
C ASP A 615 -13.59 6.05 -9.97
N ALA A 616 -13.24 7.10 -10.72
CA ALA A 616 -11.98 7.81 -10.59
C ALA A 616 -11.72 8.18 -9.12
N PHE A 617 -10.48 7.94 -8.67
CA PHE A 617 -10.00 8.24 -7.32
C PHE A 617 -10.67 7.46 -6.18
N GLN A 618 -11.75 6.70 -6.41
CA GLN A 618 -12.46 5.91 -5.39
C GLN A 618 -12.22 4.41 -5.46
N SER A 619 -11.85 3.92 -6.64
CA SER A 619 -11.63 2.52 -6.90
C SER A 619 -10.35 2.38 -7.73
N ASP A 620 -9.26 2.10 -7.05
CA ASP A 620 -7.88 1.93 -7.54
C ASP A 620 -7.46 0.47 -7.67
N ARG A 621 -8.44 -0.44 -7.80
CA ARG A 621 -8.28 -1.90 -7.74
C ARG A 621 -7.18 -2.47 -8.62
N GLN A 622 -6.46 -3.45 -8.09
CA GLN A 622 -5.35 -4.13 -8.77
C GLN A 622 -5.41 -5.66 -8.74
N GLN A 623 -4.50 -6.30 -9.47
CA GLN A 623 -4.24 -7.72 -9.27
C GLN A 623 -3.84 -7.98 -7.82
N ALA A 624 -4.48 -8.96 -7.18
CA ALA A 624 -4.15 -9.39 -5.82
C ALA A 624 -3.26 -10.62 -5.79
N SER A 625 -2.55 -10.78 -4.67
CA SER A 625 -1.84 -12.00 -4.33
C SER A 625 -2.80 -13.18 -4.17
N VAL A 626 -2.30 -14.38 -4.48
CA VAL A 626 -3.06 -15.62 -4.29
C VAL A 626 -2.65 -16.27 -2.98
N GLU A 627 -3.51 -16.11 -1.97
CA GLU A 627 -3.26 -16.64 -0.64
C GLU A 627 -4.12 -17.88 -0.33
N PRO A 628 -3.52 -19.04 -0.01
CA PRO A 628 -4.26 -20.27 0.27
C PRO A 628 -4.89 -20.24 1.67
N ARG A 629 -5.85 -21.15 1.88
CA ARG A 629 -6.44 -21.35 3.21
C ARG A 629 -5.44 -22.02 4.16
N PRO A 630 -5.50 -21.73 5.48
CA PRO A 630 -4.72 -22.44 6.46
C PRO A 630 -5.09 -23.93 6.47
N THR A 631 -4.10 -24.79 6.69
CA THR A 631 -4.36 -26.22 6.83
C THR A 631 -5.10 -26.50 8.16
N PRO A 632 -5.94 -27.56 8.23
CA PRO A 632 -6.55 -27.97 9.48
C PRO A 632 -5.51 -28.28 10.58
N GLU A 633 -4.33 -28.79 10.20
CA GLU A 633 -3.23 -29.03 11.13
C GLU A 633 -2.70 -27.72 11.73
N LEU A 634 -2.49 -26.68 10.92
CA LEU A 634 -2.09 -25.35 11.42
C LEU A 634 -3.10 -24.82 12.45
N LEU A 635 -4.40 -24.87 12.13
CA LEU A 635 -5.45 -24.38 13.04
C LEU A 635 -5.51 -25.18 14.35
N ALA A 636 -5.27 -26.48 14.30
CA ALA A 636 -5.18 -27.32 15.50
C ALA A 636 -3.95 -26.95 16.34
N ASP A 637 -2.78 -26.86 15.71
CA ASP A 637 -1.52 -26.48 16.37
C ASP A 637 -1.63 -25.12 17.08
N LEU A 638 -2.28 -24.12 16.47
CA LEU A 638 -2.48 -22.79 17.07
C LEU A 638 -3.44 -22.82 18.28
N ARG A 639 -4.50 -23.64 18.24
CA ARG A 639 -5.43 -23.79 19.36
C ARG A 639 -4.81 -24.54 20.54
N ASP A 640 -3.89 -25.46 20.27
CA ASP A 640 -3.27 -26.31 21.27
C ASP A 640 -1.97 -25.74 21.85
N LEU A 641 -1.53 -24.54 21.41
CA LEU A 641 -0.39 -23.84 22.01
C LEU A 641 -0.63 -23.66 23.52
N ARG A 642 0.33 -24.16 24.32
CA ARG A 642 0.31 -24.07 25.79
C ARG A 642 1.19 -22.94 26.27
#